data_AF-A0A964X785-F1
#
_entry.id   AF-A0A964X785-F1
#
_cell.length_a   1.000
_cell.length_b   1.000
_cell.length_c   1.000
_cell.angle_alpha   90.00
_cell.angle_beta   90.00
_cell.angle_gamma   90.00
#
_symmetry.space_group_name_H-M   'P 1'
#
loop_
_entity.id
_entity.type
_entity.pdbx_description
1 polymer ?
#
loop_
_entity_poly.entity_id
_entity_poly.type
_entity_poly.pdbx_seq_one_letter_code
_entity_poly.pdbx_strand_id
1 'polypeptide(L)'
;MKRGLKCIAGSLLLCFSFTGAHGQSLPDDVLALHWHPATAEAARTRTLAAAAWLEREGEPEEWAQAVDAIVLRLTDSLQRIGPVEVSLMDGVLPWLVHERQVNLRQSDNGFPEPVIAGIDSLLARDHAAGQLARMHRIVAWRAPGVWRRVGERLGESREEALAAFWAPLLETLAAASGPQGGSERLARAREQAERVRALSVSEDRVEQSLQFDRILMAEADAAWQAGRPLEMTWVVLEALARLTQLSDPVDERAREWSSFLQSLDEERLRGLRSLDVDLPVMIAMLSDAAAYMAAPEQSTQPAIGELADVYARLVLFAPELAFYLEQPVREPVRRAVASCNPDPLLVGPLPRETFERCALTLSDLLEDGLDSEEMVGGALGPFAVEFLRRELGLVSWQRAAYIDGHLDWLLETQCQPPQWRNVLEWSMVVDHLVRWVSQRPVFFSGGDAQARIDRLRAQMTRHADGLEEWIDCITGQGSRRLDPVMRLLARHGRALGEVERLLAEASEAFYAVVTRPGADIDLDGPADQVTAYRPQELTVGPCDESSACGARVELPVSRALLGLFPNAYLLADQLGMGQLDLCYERVRWVERAATPRRNPASRVADYRGRLSFDLVGQFSDGGSVGSVFRYRLTDTETSHYLFAADDPEILALECPQELVGGAISSRLPEEHPGLVPNRLTYFASSPTTPEARLLANWDQGAEWRDWFLTGDRVDRIEAVPGDTILTAVQAQLAALSGQRERQLSAPLINPSRSDEADPLALAMARVADTAALLRRVLELHYPRIIRQHAPVRSLLNGDAGLVTRDRVRQMRDGGVPVGQIPELGLERSERLREAWLELPRALRERGQRAPEVDYGFERLSSLGRLGD
;
A
#
# COMPACT_ATOMS: atom_id res chain seq x y z
N MET A 1 -91.58 -56.57 5.19
CA MET A 1 -91.69 -57.91 4.58
C MET A 1 -90.32 -58.30 4.00
N LYS A 2 -89.83 -59.47 4.42
CA LYS A 2 -88.98 -60.49 3.70
C LYS A 2 -87.87 -59.97 2.77
N ARG A 3 -86.58 -60.17 3.15
CA ARG A 3 -85.68 -61.33 2.82
C ARG A 3 -85.35 -61.43 1.33
N GLY A 4 -84.11 -61.14 0.90
CA GLY A 4 -82.97 -62.09 0.73
C GLY A 4 -82.40 -61.89 -0.70
N LEU A 5 -81.18 -62.25 -1.12
CA LEU A 5 -80.08 -63.06 -0.59
C LEU A 5 -78.84 -62.83 -1.52
N LYS A 6 -77.65 -62.62 -0.92
CA LYS A 6 -76.26 -63.05 -1.25
C LYS A 6 -75.76 -63.27 -2.70
N CYS A 7 -74.56 -62.72 -2.99
CA CYS A 7 -73.27 -63.39 -3.37
C CYS A 7 -72.17 -62.29 -3.53
N ILE A 8 -71.11 -62.18 -2.71
CA ILE A 8 -69.78 -62.89 -2.75
C ILE A 8 -69.10 -62.73 -4.14
N ALA A 9 -67.89 -62.21 -4.36
CA ALA A 9 -66.68 -62.01 -3.54
C ALA A 9 -65.75 -60.94 -4.17
N GLY A 10 -64.85 -60.40 -3.33
CA GLY A 10 -63.45 -60.18 -3.68
C GLY A 10 -63.06 -58.79 -4.18
N SER A 11 -62.44 -57.98 -3.33
CA SER A 11 -61.09 -57.43 -3.56
C SER A 11 -60.67 -56.48 -2.44
N LEU A 12 -59.38 -56.56 -2.13
CA LEU A 12 -58.54 -55.78 -1.22
C LEU A 12 -59.09 -54.42 -0.76
N LEU A 13 -59.29 -54.27 0.55
CA LEU A 13 -59.23 -52.96 1.21
C LEU A 13 -57.76 -52.53 1.33
N LEU A 14 -57.28 -51.77 0.34
CA LEU A 14 -56.25 -50.77 0.55
C LEU A 14 -56.94 -49.58 1.23
N CYS A 15 -56.71 -49.43 2.54
CA CYS A 15 -57.03 -48.20 3.26
C CYS A 15 -56.13 -47.08 2.71
N PHE A 16 -56.63 -46.36 1.71
CA PHE A 16 -56.15 -45.02 1.39
C PHE A 16 -56.56 -44.10 2.54
N SER A 17 -55.66 -43.95 3.51
CA SER A 17 -55.65 -42.78 4.37
C SER A 17 -55.34 -41.56 3.51
N PHE A 18 -56.36 -40.85 3.06
CA PHE A 18 -56.24 -39.46 2.62
C PHE A 18 -55.93 -38.61 3.87
N THR A 19 -54.67 -38.64 4.31
CA THR A 19 -54.09 -37.57 5.12
C THR A 19 -53.73 -36.43 4.18
N GLY A 20 -54.21 -35.23 4.50
CA GLY A 20 -54.03 -34.02 3.68
C GLY A 20 -52.59 -33.83 3.21
N ALA A 21 -52.45 -33.49 1.94
CA ALA A 21 -51.19 -33.10 1.33
C ALA A 21 -50.70 -31.77 1.94
N HIS A 22 -49.98 -31.84 3.05
CA HIS A 22 -49.01 -30.81 3.39
C HIS A 22 -47.82 -31.01 2.44
N GLY A 23 -47.58 -30.04 1.55
CA GLY A 23 -46.55 -30.11 0.52
C GLY A 23 -45.19 -30.44 1.13
N GLN A 24 -44.57 -31.53 0.66
CA GLN A 24 -43.22 -31.89 1.09
C GLN A 24 -42.25 -30.74 0.77
N SER A 25 -41.47 -30.35 1.78
CA SER A 25 -40.37 -29.40 1.64
C SER A 25 -39.28 -29.96 0.73
N LEU A 26 -38.54 -29.08 0.04
CA LEU A 26 -37.33 -29.46 -0.70
C LEU A 26 -36.40 -30.38 0.13
N PRO A 27 -35.79 -31.41 -0.50
CA PRO A 27 -34.79 -32.23 0.16
C PRO A 27 -33.61 -31.41 0.72
N ASP A 28 -33.04 -31.86 1.84
CA ASP A 28 -31.91 -31.19 2.50
C ASP A 28 -30.71 -30.98 1.57
N ASP A 29 -30.39 -31.97 0.76
CA ASP A 29 -29.27 -31.89 -0.17
C ASP A 29 -29.49 -30.82 -1.25
N VAL A 30 -30.74 -30.53 -1.63
CA VAL A 30 -31.06 -29.45 -2.58
C VAL A 30 -30.93 -28.07 -1.92
N LEU A 31 -31.36 -27.92 -0.67
CA LEU A 31 -31.16 -26.69 0.07
C LEU A 31 -29.67 -26.44 0.36
N ALA A 32 -28.91 -27.49 0.67
CA ALA A 32 -27.46 -27.42 0.90
C ALA A 32 -26.68 -26.90 -0.32
N LEU A 33 -27.21 -27.08 -1.55
CA LEU A 33 -26.60 -26.52 -2.76
C LEU A 33 -26.39 -25.01 -2.69
N HIS A 34 -27.24 -24.27 -1.97
CA HIS A 34 -27.18 -22.80 -1.85
C HIS A 34 -26.06 -22.29 -0.94
N TRP A 35 -25.43 -23.20 -0.21
CA TRP A 35 -24.46 -22.93 0.86
C TRP A 35 -23.10 -23.54 0.58
N HIS A 36 -23.05 -24.62 -0.19
CA HIS A 36 -21.80 -25.27 -0.53
C HIS A 36 -21.00 -24.44 -1.58
N PRO A 37 -19.70 -24.14 -1.36
CA PRO A 37 -18.93 -23.25 -2.23
C PRO A 37 -18.88 -23.66 -3.72
N ALA A 38 -18.97 -24.95 -4.01
CA ALA A 38 -18.94 -25.45 -5.40
C ALA A 38 -20.27 -25.27 -6.17
N THR A 39 -21.38 -24.99 -5.46
CA THR A 39 -22.73 -24.98 -6.06
C THR A 39 -23.55 -23.75 -5.71
N ALA A 40 -23.16 -22.99 -4.67
CA ALA A 40 -23.95 -21.90 -4.09
C ALA A 40 -24.36 -20.85 -5.13
N GLU A 41 -23.42 -20.39 -5.95
CA GLU A 41 -23.69 -19.38 -6.98
C GLU A 41 -24.76 -19.87 -7.98
N ALA A 42 -24.55 -21.06 -8.54
CA ALA A 42 -25.48 -21.64 -9.51
C ALA A 42 -26.86 -21.94 -8.91
N ALA A 43 -26.91 -22.45 -7.68
CA ALA A 43 -28.16 -22.74 -6.98
C ALA A 43 -28.96 -21.47 -6.67
N ARG A 44 -28.29 -20.41 -6.18
CA ARG A 44 -28.92 -19.10 -5.93
C ARG A 44 -29.44 -18.47 -7.23
N THR A 45 -28.65 -18.51 -8.31
CA THR A 45 -29.07 -18.00 -9.62
C THR A 45 -30.29 -18.75 -10.16
N ARG A 46 -30.32 -20.09 -10.06
CA ARG A 46 -31.48 -20.92 -10.44
C ARG A 46 -32.72 -20.61 -9.61
N THR A 47 -32.57 -20.44 -8.30
CA THR A 47 -33.70 -20.09 -7.42
C THR A 47 -34.23 -18.68 -7.71
N LEU A 48 -33.35 -17.71 -8.00
CA LEU A 48 -33.77 -16.36 -8.38
C LEU A 48 -34.47 -16.36 -9.76
N ALA A 49 -33.97 -17.18 -10.70
CA ALA A 49 -34.61 -17.40 -12.00
C ALA A 49 -36.01 -18.03 -11.84
N ALA A 50 -36.15 -19.01 -10.96
CA ALA A 50 -37.43 -19.62 -10.64
C ALA A 50 -38.41 -18.61 -10.01
N ALA A 51 -37.92 -17.71 -9.15
CA ALA A 51 -38.73 -16.63 -8.60
C ALA A 51 -39.21 -15.65 -9.69
N ALA A 52 -38.37 -15.31 -10.66
CA ALA A 52 -38.77 -14.49 -11.82
C ALA A 52 -39.78 -15.21 -12.73
N TRP A 53 -39.63 -16.52 -12.93
CA TRP A 53 -40.58 -17.33 -13.70
C TRP A 53 -41.98 -17.33 -13.07
N LEU A 54 -42.07 -17.36 -11.73
CA LEU A 54 -43.35 -17.29 -11.02
C LEU A 54 -44.13 -15.99 -11.31
N GLU A 55 -43.46 -14.91 -11.73
CA GLU A 55 -44.10 -13.63 -12.09
C GLU A 55 -44.65 -13.61 -13.52
N ARG A 56 -44.26 -14.59 -14.35
CA ARG A 56 -44.62 -14.65 -15.77
C ARG A 56 -45.81 -15.55 -16.02
N GLU A 57 -46.63 -15.18 -17.00
CA GLU A 57 -47.61 -16.08 -17.61
C GLU A 57 -46.91 -17.10 -18.52
N GLY A 58 -47.38 -18.35 -18.54
CA GLY A 58 -46.81 -19.41 -19.36
C GLY A 58 -47.18 -20.82 -18.89
N GLU A 59 -47.09 -21.77 -19.83
CA GLU A 59 -47.44 -23.17 -19.61
C GLU A 59 -46.46 -23.87 -18.65
N PRO A 60 -46.94 -24.63 -17.65
CA PRO A 60 -46.07 -25.36 -16.72
C PRO A 60 -45.14 -26.40 -17.37
N GLU A 61 -45.49 -26.89 -18.56
CA GLU A 61 -44.73 -27.95 -19.25
C GLU A 61 -43.35 -27.48 -19.75
N GLU A 62 -43.19 -26.19 -20.06
CA GLU A 62 -41.95 -25.60 -20.56
C GLU A 62 -41.11 -24.91 -19.46
N TRP A 63 -41.49 -25.08 -18.19
CA TRP A 63 -40.94 -24.29 -17.08
C TRP A 63 -39.41 -24.36 -16.98
N ALA A 64 -38.81 -25.55 -17.12
CA ALA A 64 -37.37 -25.74 -16.96
C ALA A 64 -36.59 -24.95 -18.03
N GLN A 65 -37.04 -25.00 -19.28
CA GLN A 65 -36.44 -24.23 -20.37
C GLN A 65 -36.61 -22.72 -20.16
N ALA A 66 -37.78 -22.30 -19.67
CA ALA A 66 -38.03 -20.89 -19.34
C ALA A 66 -37.14 -20.39 -18.19
N VAL A 67 -36.94 -21.20 -17.15
CA VAL A 67 -36.03 -20.90 -16.04
C VAL A 67 -34.58 -20.85 -16.52
N ASP A 68 -34.12 -21.79 -17.35
CA ASP A 68 -32.75 -21.79 -17.90
C ASP A 68 -32.48 -20.56 -18.76
N ALA A 69 -33.45 -20.11 -19.57
CA ALA A 69 -33.34 -18.86 -20.33
C ALA A 69 -33.25 -17.62 -19.42
N ILE A 70 -33.90 -17.64 -18.25
CA ILE A 70 -33.75 -16.59 -17.24
C ILE A 70 -32.38 -16.68 -16.56
N VAL A 71 -31.89 -17.88 -16.23
CA VAL A 71 -30.55 -18.11 -15.65
C VAL A 71 -29.48 -17.46 -16.51
N LEU A 72 -29.50 -17.67 -17.83
CA LEU A 72 -28.52 -17.07 -18.75
C LEU A 72 -28.49 -15.52 -18.67
N ARG A 73 -29.67 -14.88 -18.59
CA ARG A 73 -29.78 -13.42 -18.46
C ARG A 73 -29.35 -12.91 -17.09
N LEU A 74 -29.68 -13.65 -16.02
CA LEU A 74 -29.21 -13.33 -14.68
C LEU A 74 -27.69 -13.46 -14.59
N THR A 75 -27.09 -14.50 -15.16
CA THR A 75 -25.64 -14.68 -15.19
C THR A 75 -24.96 -13.50 -15.90
N ASP A 76 -25.45 -13.08 -17.08
CA ASP A 76 -24.91 -11.91 -17.78
C ASP A 76 -25.05 -10.62 -16.95
N SER A 77 -26.19 -10.42 -16.29
CA SER A 77 -26.43 -9.26 -15.43
C SER A 77 -25.51 -9.25 -14.21
N LEU A 78 -25.38 -10.38 -13.51
CA LEU A 78 -24.58 -10.52 -12.30
C LEU A 78 -23.06 -10.43 -12.57
N GLN A 79 -22.60 -10.79 -13.78
CA GLN A 79 -21.20 -10.57 -14.17
C GLN A 79 -20.79 -9.09 -14.11
N ARG A 80 -21.73 -8.14 -14.23
CA ARG A 80 -21.46 -6.70 -14.08
C ARG A 80 -21.18 -6.28 -12.63
N ILE A 81 -21.49 -7.13 -11.65
CA ILE A 81 -21.17 -6.92 -10.23
C ILE A 81 -19.79 -7.42 -9.88
N GLY A 82 -19.28 -8.38 -10.64
CA GLY A 82 -17.96 -8.98 -10.45
C GLY A 82 -17.99 -10.13 -9.43
N PRO A 83 -16.82 -10.70 -9.13
CA PRO A 83 -16.68 -11.88 -8.27
C PRO A 83 -16.74 -11.49 -6.79
N VAL A 84 -17.82 -10.81 -6.37
CA VAL A 84 -18.02 -10.38 -4.98
C VAL A 84 -19.39 -10.85 -4.49
N GLU A 85 -19.44 -11.31 -3.24
CA GLU A 85 -20.70 -11.62 -2.57
C GLU A 85 -21.27 -10.34 -1.95
N VAL A 86 -22.33 -9.80 -2.56
CA VAL A 86 -22.91 -8.52 -2.14
C VAL A 86 -23.46 -8.60 -0.72
N SER A 87 -22.88 -7.80 0.18
CA SER A 87 -23.45 -7.55 1.51
C SER A 87 -24.72 -6.71 1.41
N LEU A 88 -25.74 -7.02 2.23
CA LEU A 88 -26.91 -6.16 2.36
C LEU A 88 -26.61 -4.84 3.06
N MET A 89 -25.51 -4.81 3.83
CA MET A 89 -24.97 -3.59 4.41
C MET A 89 -24.34 -2.66 3.36
N ASP A 90 -24.16 -3.06 2.10
CA ASP A 90 -23.63 -2.15 1.09
C ASP A 90 -24.74 -1.25 0.52
N GLY A 91 -24.62 0.07 0.76
CA GLY A 91 -25.59 1.07 0.31
C GLY A 91 -26.65 1.48 1.33
N VAL A 92 -26.69 0.88 2.52
CA VAL A 92 -27.68 1.18 3.59
C VAL A 92 -27.27 2.33 4.50
N LEU A 93 -26.31 3.18 4.09
CA LEU A 93 -25.98 4.41 4.81
C LEU A 93 -27.21 5.22 5.24
N PRO A 94 -28.25 5.42 4.39
CA PRO A 94 -29.47 6.13 4.79
C PRO A 94 -30.15 5.57 6.02
N TRP A 95 -30.23 4.25 6.10
CA TRP A 95 -30.83 3.57 7.23
C TRP A 95 -30.01 3.80 8.51
N LEU A 96 -28.69 3.62 8.46
CA LEU A 96 -27.80 3.86 9.62
C LEU A 96 -27.88 5.30 10.14
N VAL A 97 -27.86 6.28 9.22
CA VAL A 97 -27.97 7.70 9.56
C VAL A 97 -29.30 8.00 10.25
N HIS A 98 -30.38 7.41 9.75
CA HIS A 98 -31.71 7.58 10.34
C HIS A 98 -31.81 6.95 11.73
N GLU A 99 -31.34 5.71 11.91
CA GLU A 99 -31.38 5.03 13.21
C GLU A 99 -30.55 5.76 14.30
N ARG A 100 -29.51 6.50 13.89
CA ARG A 100 -28.71 7.38 14.77
C ARG A 100 -29.44 8.70 15.12
N GLN A 101 -30.40 9.16 14.31
CA GLN A 101 -31.10 10.43 14.50
C GLN A 101 -32.44 10.22 15.26
N VAL A 102 -32.41 10.51 16.56
CA VAL A 102 -33.35 10.12 17.64
C VAL A 102 -34.87 10.42 17.47
N ASN A 103 -35.38 11.02 16.40
CA ASN A 103 -36.72 11.64 16.43
C ASN A 103 -37.93 10.84 15.94
N LEU A 104 -37.79 9.59 15.47
CA LEU A 104 -38.94 8.82 14.96
C LEU A 104 -39.01 7.40 15.52
N ARG A 105 -39.28 7.27 16.83
CA ARG A 105 -39.74 6.01 17.46
C ARG A 105 -41.20 5.66 17.06
N GLN A 106 -41.48 5.52 15.77
CA GLN A 106 -42.70 4.88 15.24
C GLN A 106 -42.24 3.71 14.34
N SER A 107 -42.01 2.53 14.91
CA SER A 107 -42.94 1.43 15.29
C SER A 107 -43.22 0.37 14.21
N ASP A 108 -42.55 0.38 13.05
CA ASP A 108 -42.48 -0.80 12.17
C ASP A 108 -41.28 -0.78 11.19
N ASN A 109 -40.06 -0.52 11.71
CA ASN A 109 -38.87 -0.27 10.89
C ASN A 109 -37.85 -1.42 10.95
N GLY A 110 -38.16 -2.56 10.36
CA GLY A 110 -37.19 -3.66 10.24
C GLY A 110 -35.95 -3.27 9.43
N PHE A 111 -34.89 -4.08 9.57
CA PHE A 111 -33.70 -4.00 8.70
C PHE A 111 -34.11 -4.01 7.21
N PRO A 112 -33.54 -3.15 6.36
CA PRO A 112 -34.00 -2.98 4.99
C PRO A 112 -33.55 -4.16 4.12
N GLU A 113 -34.46 -5.12 3.92
CA GLU A 113 -34.26 -6.26 3.02
C GLU A 113 -34.85 -6.02 1.63
N PRO A 114 -34.18 -6.48 0.55
CA PRO A 114 -34.79 -6.48 -0.77
C PRO A 114 -35.98 -7.45 -0.80
N VAL A 115 -37.00 -7.13 -1.59
CA VAL A 115 -38.15 -8.03 -1.77
C VAL A 115 -37.95 -8.87 -3.03
N ILE A 116 -38.16 -10.18 -2.93
CA ILE A 116 -38.11 -11.11 -4.09
C ILE A 116 -39.43 -11.01 -4.88
N ALA A 117 -39.62 -9.86 -5.53
CA ALA A 117 -40.73 -9.58 -6.43
C ALA A 117 -40.31 -8.51 -7.46
N GLY A 118 -40.91 -8.54 -8.64
CA GLY A 118 -40.60 -7.63 -9.76
C GLY A 118 -39.28 -7.95 -10.44
N ILE A 119 -38.74 -9.16 -10.29
CA ILE A 119 -37.45 -9.57 -10.88
C ILE A 119 -37.54 -9.51 -12.41
N ASP A 120 -38.68 -9.89 -12.99
CA ASP A 120 -38.86 -9.85 -14.44
C ASP A 120 -38.70 -8.43 -15.01
N SER A 121 -39.23 -7.45 -14.28
CA SER A 121 -39.11 -6.03 -14.65
C SER A 121 -37.68 -5.52 -14.52
N LEU A 122 -36.88 -6.07 -13.61
CA LEU A 122 -35.47 -5.72 -13.42
C LEU A 122 -34.61 -6.35 -14.51
N LEU A 123 -34.90 -7.59 -14.91
CA LEU A 123 -34.22 -8.27 -16.02
C LEU A 123 -34.39 -7.57 -17.37
N ALA A 124 -35.45 -6.79 -17.54
CA ALA A 124 -35.67 -5.96 -18.73
C ALA A 124 -34.85 -4.66 -18.72
N ARG A 125 -34.13 -4.35 -17.63
CA ARG A 125 -33.34 -3.11 -17.47
C ARG A 125 -31.85 -3.46 -17.42
N ASP A 126 -31.08 -2.90 -18.34
CA ASP A 126 -29.62 -3.14 -18.45
C ASP A 126 -28.81 -2.80 -17.19
N HIS A 127 -29.42 -2.00 -16.31
CA HIS A 127 -28.81 -1.30 -15.20
C HIS A 127 -29.21 -1.88 -13.83
N ALA A 128 -30.07 -2.89 -13.76
CA ALA A 128 -30.59 -3.42 -12.49
C ALA A 128 -29.67 -4.45 -11.80
N ALA A 129 -28.45 -4.65 -12.29
CA ALA A 129 -27.53 -5.67 -11.80
C ALA A 129 -27.28 -5.60 -10.27
N GLY A 130 -27.20 -4.39 -9.71
CA GLY A 130 -26.96 -4.20 -8.26
C GLY A 130 -28.14 -4.66 -7.40
N GLN A 131 -29.37 -4.29 -7.80
CA GLN A 131 -30.61 -4.75 -7.15
C GLN A 131 -30.77 -6.27 -7.29
N LEU A 132 -30.47 -6.83 -8.46
CA LEU A 132 -30.50 -8.28 -8.69
C LEU A 132 -29.48 -9.02 -7.81
N ALA A 133 -28.28 -8.46 -7.61
CA ALA A 133 -27.28 -9.07 -6.74
C ALA A 133 -27.66 -9.00 -5.25
N ARG A 134 -28.31 -7.91 -4.79
CA ARG A 134 -28.90 -7.85 -3.45
C ARG A 134 -30.00 -8.91 -3.27
N MET A 135 -30.83 -9.14 -4.29
CA MET A 135 -31.81 -10.24 -4.28
C MET A 135 -31.16 -11.62 -4.31
N HIS A 136 -30.07 -11.79 -5.07
CA HIS A 136 -29.30 -13.04 -5.14
C HIS A 136 -28.72 -13.45 -3.79
N ARG A 137 -28.29 -12.48 -2.96
CA ARG A 137 -27.85 -12.73 -1.57
C ARG A 137 -28.97 -13.33 -0.73
N ILE A 138 -30.15 -12.73 -0.74
CA ILE A 138 -31.26 -13.19 0.13
C ILE A 138 -32.00 -14.41 -0.38
N VAL A 139 -31.85 -14.76 -1.66
CA VAL A 139 -32.61 -15.85 -2.29
C VAL A 139 -32.31 -17.19 -1.63
N ALA A 140 -31.10 -17.37 -1.08
CA ALA A 140 -30.71 -18.57 -0.35
C ALA A 140 -31.59 -18.78 0.90
N TRP A 141 -31.87 -17.72 1.65
CA TRP A 141 -32.74 -17.75 2.83
C TRP A 141 -34.22 -17.97 2.46
N ARG A 142 -34.63 -17.52 1.27
CA ARG A 142 -36.02 -17.60 0.78
C ARG A 142 -36.28 -18.82 -0.12
N ALA A 143 -35.28 -19.64 -0.39
CA ALA A 143 -35.37 -20.78 -1.29
C ALA A 143 -36.53 -21.74 -0.95
N PRO A 144 -36.78 -22.12 0.32
CA PRO A 144 -37.91 -23.00 0.64
C PRO A 144 -39.27 -22.43 0.19
N GLY A 145 -39.49 -21.12 0.34
CA GLY A 145 -40.73 -20.46 -0.05
C GLY A 145 -40.88 -20.30 -1.57
N VAL A 146 -39.79 -20.02 -2.28
CA VAL A 146 -39.78 -19.95 -3.75
C VAL A 146 -40.16 -21.31 -4.34
N TRP A 147 -39.48 -22.37 -3.91
CA TRP A 147 -39.69 -23.70 -4.47
C TRP A 147 -41.01 -24.35 -4.06
N ARG A 148 -41.59 -23.96 -2.92
CA ARG A 148 -42.98 -24.31 -2.58
C ARG A 148 -43.96 -23.77 -3.63
N ARG A 149 -43.85 -22.50 -4.00
CA ARG A 149 -44.69 -21.86 -5.03
C ARG A 149 -44.46 -22.46 -6.42
N VAL A 150 -43.22 -22.81 -6.75
CA VAL A 150 -42.93 -23.56 -7.99
C VAL A 150 -43.63 -24.91 -7.99
N GLY A 151 -43.52 -25.68 -6.91
CA GLY A 151 -44.20 -26.96 -6.76
C GLY A 151 -45.73 -26.86 -6.84
N GLU A 152 -46.31 -25.80 -6.27
CA GLU A 152 -47.75 -25.49 -6.37
C GLU A 152 -48.16 -25.21 -7.83
N ARG A 153 -47.35 -24.48 -8.59
CA ARG A 153 -47.62 -24.16 -10.00
C ARG A 153 -47.42 -25.36 -10.94
N LEU A 154 -46.51 -26.29 -10.62
CA LEU A 154 -46.26 -27.50 -11.41
C LEU A 154 -47.28 -28.62 -11.18
N GLY A 155 -47.98 -28.63 -10.04
CA GLY A 155 -49.02 -29.63 -9.76
C GLY A 155 -48.47 -31.05 -9.59
N GLU A 156 -49.10 -32.04 -10.24
CA GLU A 156 -48.84 -33.46 -10.03
C GLU A 156 -47.47 -33.94 -10.57
N SER A 157 -46.90 -33.26 -11.57
CA SER A 157 -45.60 -33.62 -12.18
C SER A 157 -44.37 -33.09 -11.42
N ARG A 158 -44.58 -32.45 -10.27
CA ARG A 158 -43.53 -31.68 -9.56
C ARG A 158 -42.31 -32.50 -9.12
N GLU A 159 -42.50 -33.73 -8.66
CA GLU A 159 -41.42 -34.50 -8.01
C GLU A 159 -40.35 -34.92 -9.02
N GLU A 160 -40.76 -35.50 -10.14
CA GLU A 160 -39.87 -35.90 -11.23
C GLU A 160 -39.21 -34.68 -11.89
N ALA A 161 -39.97 -33.61 -12.12
CA ALA A 161 -39.48 -32.39 -12.73
C ALA A 161 -38.41 -31.68 -11.86
N LEU A 162 -38.63 -31.54 -10.55
CA LEU A 162 -37.67 -30.91 -9.65
C LEU A 162 -36.41 -31.77 -9.44
N ALA A 163 -36.56 -33.09 -9.37
CA ALA A 163 -35.41 -34.00 -9.28
C ALA A 163 -34.50 -33.89 -10.50
N ALA A 164 -35.09 -33.88 -11.71
CA ALA A 164 -34.33 -33.70 -12.96
C ALA A 164 -33.63 -32.34 -13.04
N PHE A 165 -34.30 -31.27 -12.62
CA PHE A 165 -33.74 -29.90 -12.64
C PHE A 165 -32.49 -29.75 -11.76
N TRP A 166 -32.48 -30.37 -10.58
CA TRP A 166 -31.37 -30.27 -9.62
C TRP A 166 -30.27 -31.30 -9.82
N ALA A 167 -30.53 -32.39 -10.56
CA ALA A 167 -29.57 -33.48 -10.77
C ALA A 167 -28.14 -33.02 -11.14
N PRO A 168 -27.92 -32.08 -12.08
CA PRO A 168 -26.56 -31.66 -12.44
C PRO A 168 -25.77 -31.02 -11.29
N LEU A 169 -26.45 -30.28 -10.40
CA LEU A 169 -25.81 -29.64 -9.25
C LEU A 169 -25.62 -30.61 -8.09
N LEU A 170 -26.51 -31.60 -7.94
CA LEU A 170 -26.33 -32.69 -6.99
C LEU A 170 -25.14 -33.58 -7.36
N GLU A 171 -24.92 -33.85 -8.65
CA GLU A 171 -23.71 -34.52 -9.14
C GLU A 171 -22.45 -33.70 -8.86
N THR A 172 -22.50 -32.39 -9.08
CA THR A 172 -21.40 -31.47 -8.75
C THR A 172 -21.10 -31.48 -7.24
N LEU A 173 -22.12 -31.45 -6.39
CA LEU A 173 -21.99 -31.53 -4.94
C LEU A 173 -21.35 -32.87 -4.51
N ALA A 174 -21.82 -33.98 -5.09
CA ALA A 174 -21.28 -35.31 -4.82
C ALA A 174 -19.79 -35.41 -5.21
N ALA A 175 -19.41 -34.87 -6.37
CA ALA A 175 -18.02 -34.84 -6.83
C ALA A 175 -17.13 -33.98 -5.91
N ALA A 176 -17.64 -32.86 -5.41
CA ALA A 176 -16.90 -31.97 -4.51
C ALA A 176 -16.75 -32.51 -3.08
N SER A 177 -17.52 -33.55 -2.70
CA SER A 177 -17.58 -34.11 -1.35
C SER A 177 -16.54 -35.23 -1.08
N GLY A 178 -15.44 -35.25 -1.83
CA GLY A 178 -14.36 -36.25 -1.73
C GLY A 178 -13.62 -36.29 -0.36
N PRO A 179 -12.69 -37.24 -0.19
CA PRO A 179 -12.21 -37.71 1.12
C PRO A 179 -11.34 -36.72 1.94
N GLN A 180 -10.99 -35.54 1.43
CA GLN A 180 -10.26 -34.52 2.20
C GLN A 180 -10.97 -33.16 2.13
N GLY A 181 -11.42 -32.63 3.28
CA GLY A 181 -12.05 -31.31 3.42
C GLY A 181 -13.46 -31.16 2.81
N GLY A 182 -13.84 -31.98 1.83
CA GLY A 182 -15.16 -31.95 1.19
C GLY A 182 -16.30 -32.38 2.13
N SER A 183 -16.08 -33.40 2.96
CA SER A 183 -17.10 -33.89 3.91
C SER A 183 -17.49 -32.84 4.96
N GLU A 184 -16.55 -32.01 5.42
CA GLU A 184 -16.82 -30.98 6.42
C GLU A 184 -17.60 -29.80 5.82
N ARG A 185 -17.23 -29.36 4.61
CA ARG A 185 -17.96 -28.31 3.88
C ARG A 185 -19.40 -28.74 3.56
N LEU A 186 -19.60 -29.99 3.16
CA LEU A 186 -20.93 -30.55 2.95
C LEU A 186 -21.75 -30.58 4.26
N ALA A 187 -21.15 -31.02 5.36
CA ALA A 187 -21.82 -31.04 6.67
C ALA A 187 -22.27 -29.63 7.08
N ARG A 188 -21.42 -28.62 6.94
CA ARG A 188 -21.76 -27.21 7.19
C ARG A 188 -22.89 -26.72 6.28
N ALA A 189 -22.84 -27.05 5.00
CA ALA A 189 -23.88 -26.66 4.05
C ALA A 189 -25.26 -27.29 4.39
N ARG A 190 -25.28 -28.54 4.87
CA ARG A 190 -26.50 -29.21 5.36
C ARG A 190 -27.03 -28.59 6.65
N GLU A 191 -26.16 -28.29 7.60
CA GLU A 191 -26.55 -27.62 8.84
C GLU A 191 -27.16 -26.22 8.54
N GLN A 192 -26.59 -25.50 7.58
CA GLN A 192 -27.15 -24.22 7.14
C GLN A 192 -28.51 -24.38 6.45
N ALA A 193 -28.69 -25.44 5.66
CA ALA A 193 -29.98 -25.78 5.07
C ALA A 193 -31.05 -26.07 6.14
N GLU A 194 -30.69 -26.75 7.23
CA GLU A 194 -31.59 -26.99 8.37
C GLU A 194 -32.01 -25.68 9.05
N ARG A 195 -31.06 -24.75 9.29
CA ARG A 195 -31.35 -23.41 9.84
C ARG A 195 -32.31 -22.62 8.96
N VAL A 196 -32.09 -22.62 7.64
CA VAL A 196 -32.97 -21.95 6.67
C VAL A 196 -34.35 -22.59 6.61
N ARG A 197 -34.45 -23.92 6.75
CA ARG A 197 -35.74 -24.59 6.85
C ARG A 197 -36.48 -24.15 8.10
N ALA A 198 -35.81 -24.14 9.26
CA ALA A 198 -36.39 -23.67 10.52
C ALA A 198 -36.91 -22.23 10.40
N LEU A 199 -36.12 -21.34 9.79
CA LEU A 199 -36.53 -19.98 9.47
C LEU A 199 -37.82 -19.94 8.61
N SER A 200 -37.92 -20.79 7.59
CA SER A 200 -39.05 -20.80 6.66
C SER A 200 -40.37 -21.34 7.22
N VAL A 201 -40.31 -22.09 8.32
CA VAL A 201 -41.47 -22.68 9.02
C VAL A 201 -41.95 -21.78 10.16
N SER A 202 -41.06 -20.95 10.71
CA SER A 202 -41.41 -20.00 11.76
C SER A 202 -42.43 -18.96 11.28
N GLU A 203 -43.53 -18.82 12.00
CA GLU A 203 -44.55 -17.78 11.76
C GLU A 203 -44.36 -16.54 12.65
N ASP A 204 -43.64 -16.70 13.77
CA ASP A 204 -43.29 -15.60 14.67
C ASP A 204 -42.10 -14.79 14.13
N ARG A 205 -42.25 -13.46 14.11
CA ARG A 205 -41.22 -12.51 13.65
C ARG A 205 -39.99 -12.53 14.58
N VAL A 206 -40.19 -12.70 15.89
CA VAL A 206 -39.07 -12.75 16.85
C VAL A 206 -38.28 -14.03 16.62
N GLU A 207 -38.94 -15.18 16.55
CA GLU A 207 -38.30 -16.45 16.22
C GLU A 207 -37.61 -16.43 14.84
N GLN A 208 -38.24 -15.84 13.80
CA GLN A 208 -37.59 -15.64 12.49
C GLN A 208 -36.29 -14.84 12.61
N SER A 209 -36.30 -13.75 13.38
CA SER A 209 -35.13 -12.90 13.59
C SER A 209 -34.00 -13.65 14.31
N LEU A 210 -34.35 -14.50 15.28
CA LEU A 210 -33.40 -15.37 15.98
C LEU A 210 -32.80 -16.45 15.05
N GLN A 211 -33.59 -17.04 14.16
CA GLN A 211 -33.06 -18.00 13.18
C GLN A 211 -32.15 -17.31 12.16
N PHE A 212 -32.49 -16.09 11.74
CA PHE A 212 -31.62 -15.26 10.90
C PHE A 212 -30.27 -14.96 11.56
N ASP A 213 -30.27 -14.59 12.85
CA ASP A 213 -29.05 -14.32 13.60
C ASP A 213 -28.11 -15.55 13.63
N ARG A 214 -28.66 -16.75 13.88
CA ARG A 214 -27.90 -18.01 13.83
C ARG A 214 -27.32 -18.31 12.46
N ILE A 215 -28.08 -18.01 11.40
CA ILE A 215 -27.62 -18.15 10.01
C ILE A 215 -26.41 -17.24 9.78
N LEU A 216 -26.48 -15.97 10.17
CA LEU A 216 -25.39 -15.00 10.01
C LEU A 216 -24.17 -15.34 10.86
N MET A 217 -24.36 -15.83 12.09
CA MET A 217 -23.25 -16.27 12.95
C MET A 217 -22.49 -17.44 12.35
N ALA A 218 -23.20 -18.44 11.81
CA ALA A 218 -22.58 -19.56 11.12
C ALA A 218 -21.84 -19.12 9.84
N GLU A 219 -22.37 -18.14 9.11
CA GLU A 219 -21.70 -17.57 7.94
C GLU A 219 -20.43 -16.79 8.33
N ALA A 220 -20.48 -15.99 9.40
CA ALA A 220 -19.34 -15.24 9.90
C ALA A 220 -18.20 -16.18 10.36
N ASP A 221 -18.52 -17.24 11.11
CA ASP A 221 -17.55 -18.26 11.47
C ASP A 221 -17.00 -18.97 10.23
N ALA A 222 -17.85 -19.41 9.30
CA ALA A 222 -17.39 -20.07 8.08
C ALA A 222 -16.45 -19.18 7.24
N ALA A 223 -16.77 -17.90 7.09
CA ALA A 223 -15.92 -16.92 6.40
C ALA A 223 -14.59 -16.71 7.14
N TRP A 224 -14.61 -16.63 8.48
CA TRP A 224 -13.39 -16.58 9.27
C TRP A 224 -12.55 -17.85 9.10
N GLN A 225 -13.11 -19.05 9.25
CA GLN A 225 -12.36 -20.30 9.08
C GLN A 225 -11.80 -20.45 7.66
N ALA A 226 -12.48 -19.92 6.64
CA ALA A 226 -12.04 -19.93 5.25
C ALA A 226 -10.95 -18.89 4.91
N GLY A 227 -10.50 -18.08 5.88
CA GLY A 227 -9.52 -17.02 5.63
C GLY A 227 -10.09 -15.81 4.87
N ARG A 228 -11.41 -15.55 4.99
CA ARG A 228 -12.12 -14.44 4.33
C ARG A 228 -12.61 -13.40 5.35
N PRO A 229 -11.69 -12.68 6.02
CA PRO A 229 -12.05 -11.79 7.11
C PRO A 229 -12.91 -10.58 6.68
N LEU A 230 -12.73 -10.06 5.47
CA LEU A 230 -13.57 -8.96 4.95
C LEU A 230 -15.04 -9.37 4.82
N GLU A 231 -15.30 -10.58 4.31
CA GLU A 231 -16.66 -11.14 4.24
C GLU A 231 -17.25 -11.33 5.64
N MET A 232 -16.47 -11.88 6.59
CA MET A 232 -16.88 -11.99 7.99
C MET A 232 -17.25 -10.61 8.57
N THR A 233 -16.44 -9.57 8.35
CA THR A 233 -16.73 -8.21 8.85
C THR A 233 -18.06 -7.68 8.30
N TRP A 234 -18.35 -7.90 7.01
CA TRP A 234 -19.63 -7.52 6.42
C TRP A 234 -20.82 -8.28 7.01
N VAL A 235 -20.67 -9.58 7.27
CA VAL A 235 -21.71 -10.42 7.89
C VAL A 235 -21.97 -10.01 9.34
N VAL A 236 -20.92 -9.77 10.12
CA VAL A 236 -21.03 -9.29 11.51
C VAL A 236 -21.71 -7.93 11.56
N LEU A 237 -21.31 -7.01 10.69
CA LEU A 237 -21.95 -5.69 10.60
C LEU A 237 -23.45 -5.80 10.30
N GLU A 238 -23.84 -6.69 9.38
CA GLU A 238 -25.25 -6.98 9.08
C GLU A 238 -25.99 -7.54 10.29
N ALA A 239 -25.40 -8.54 10.95
CA ALA A 239 -26.01 -9.19 12.11
C ALA A 239 -26.24 -8.22 13.27
N LEU A 240 -25.21 -7.45 13.64
CA LEU A 240 -25.32 -6.47 14.71
C LEU A 240 -26.31 -5.36 14.36
N ALA A 241 -26.34 -4.89 13.11
CA ALA A 241 -27.34 -3.92 12.64
C ALA A 241 -28.77 -4.46 12.80
N ARG A 242 -29.02 -5.73 12.45
CA ARG A 242 -30.33 -6.36 12.66
C ARG A 242 -30.68 -6.51 14.14
N LEU A 243 -29.71 -6.85 14.99
CA LEU A 243 -29.92 -6.97 16.44
C LEU A 243 -30.36 -5.65 17.09
N THR A 244 -29.92 -4.49 16.58
CA THR A 244 -30.37 -3.18 17.09
C THR A 244 -31.89 -2.97 16.99
N GLN A 245 -32.58 -3.73 16.13
CA GLN A 245 -34.02 -3.61 15.89
C GLN A 245 -34.87 -4.51 16.78
N LEU A 246 -34.25 -5.41 17.55
CA LEU A 246 -34.95 -6.32 18.44
C LEU A 246 -35.17 -5.66 19.81
N SER A 247 -36.27 -6.02 20.47
CA SER A 247 -36.60 -5.50 21.81
C SER A 247 -36.29 -6.49 22.93
N ASP A 248 -36.36 -7.81 22.68
CA ASP A 248 -36.03 -8.91 23.62
C ASP A 248 -36.03 -10.25 22.84
N PRO A 249 -35.08 -11.21 23.03
CA PRO A 249 -33.85 -11.17 23.83
C PRO A 249 -32.63 -10.75 23.01
N VAL A 250 -32.25 -9.47 23.15
CA VAL A 250 -31.07 -8.88 22.50
C VAL A 250 -29.79 -9.21 23.26
N ASP A 251 -29.85 -9.25 24.58
CA ASP A 251 -28.69 -9.32 25.47
C ASP A 251 -27.94 -10.66 25.36
N GLU A 252 -28.66 -11.79 25.27
CA GLU A 252 -28.05 -13.11 25.10
C GLU A 252 -27.34 -13.24 23.76
N ARG A 253 -27.98 -12.78 22.67
CA ARG A 253 -27.40 -12.84 21.32
C ARG A 253 -26.23 -11.87 21.15
N ALA A 254 -26.36 -10.66 21.70
CA ALA A 254 -25.25 -9.72 21.73
C ALA A 254 -24.05 -10.27 22.53
N ARG A 255 -24.29 -11.02 23.62
CA ARG A 255 -23.24 -11.74 24.35
C ARG A 255 -22.58 -12.84 23.50
N GLU A 256 -23.35 -13.60 22.74
CA GLU A 256 -22.81 -14.61 21.82
C GLU A 256 -21.90 -13.97 20.75
N TRP A 257 -22.34 -12.88 20.10
CA TRP A 257 -21.52 -12.15 19.13
C TRP A 257 -20.26 -11.53 19.76
N SER A 258 -20.40 -10.93 20.95
CA SER A 258 -19.26 -10.39 21.68
C SER A 258 -18.25 -11.49 22.00
N SER A 259 -18.71 -12.66 22.46
CA SER A 259 -17.87 -13.83 22.71
C SER A 259 -17.22 -14.37 21.44
N PHE A 260 -17.94 -14.40 20.31
CA PHE A 260 -17.39 -14.81 19.02
C PHE A 260 -16.24 -13.89 18.61
N LEU A 261 -16.44 -12.57 18.64
CA LEU A 261 -15.43 -11.58 18.27
C LEU A 261 -14.20 -11.60 19.19
N GLN A 262 -14.40 -11.84 20.49
CA GLN A 262 -13.31 -12.02 21.46
C GLN A 262 -12.56 -13.35 21.29
N SER A 263 -13.18 -14.35 20.69
CA SER A 263 -12.54 -15.66 20.44
C SER A 263 -11.66 -15.70 19.20
N LEU A 264 -11.65 -14.63 18.39
CA LEU A 264 -10.84 -14.56 17.18
C LEU A 264 -9.34 -14.56 17.52
N ASP A 265 -8.57 -15.33 16.76
CA ASP A 265 -7.13 -15.50 16.97
C ASP A 265 -6.33 -14.18 16.86
N GLU A 266 -5.62 -13.82 17.92
CA GLU A 266 -4.87 -12.55 18.00
C GLU A 266 -3.76 -12.41 16.93
N GLU A 267 -3.16 -13.51 16.49
CA GLU A 267 -2.12 -13.50 15.45
C GLU A 267 -2.73 -13.20 14.07
N ARG A 268 -3.84 -13.86 13.72
CA ARG A 268 -4.63 -13.54 12.52
C ARG A 268 -5.19 -12.12 12.55
N LEU A 269 -5.63 -11.62 13.71
CA LEU A 269 -6.10 -10.25 13.87
C LEU A 269 -5.00 -9.23 13.53
N ARG A 270 -3.76 -9.47 13.97
CA ARG A 270 -2.59 -8.63 13.57
C ARG A 270 -2.33 -8.68 12.06
N GLY A 271 -2.53 -9.85 11.45
CA GLY A 271 -2.41 -10.06 10.00
C GLY A 271 -3.44 -9.32 9.15
N LEU A 272 -4.56 -8.86 9.71
CA LEU A 272 -5.64 -8.19 8.97
C LEU A 272 -5.21 -6.89 8.29
N ARG A 273 -4.17 -6.22 8.82
CA ARG A 273 -3.61 -5.01 8.19
C ARG A 273 -3.08 -5.25 6.79
N SER A 274 -2.71 -6.49 6.45
CA SER A 274 -2.31 -6.85 5.08
C SER A 274 -3.46 -6.74 4.07
N LEU A 275 -4.71 -6.85 4.54
CA LEU A 275 -5.91 -6.69 3.74
C LEU A 275 -6.45 -5.26 3.78
N ASP A 276 -6.52 -4.67 4.96
CA ASP A 276 -6.87 -3.26 5.14
C ASP A 276 -6.37 -2.78 6.50
N VAL A 277 -5.63 -1.66 6.51
CA VAL A 277 -5.05 -1.07 7.72
C VAL A 277 -6.07 -0.74 8.81
N ASP A 278 -7.31 -0.45 8.45
CA ASP A 278 -8.39 -0.11 9.39
C ASP A 278 -9.16 -1.35 9.87
N LEU A 279 -8.97 -2.54 9.27
CA LEU A 279 -9.75 -3.74 9.60
C LEU A 279 -9.64 -4.16 11.06
N PRO A 280 -8.46 -4.11 11.72
CA PRO A 280 -8.38 -4.38 13.15
C PRO A 280 -9.24 -3.42 13.99
N VAL A 281 -9.28 -2.14 13.61
CA VAL A 281 -10.10 -1.13 14.30
C VAL A 281 -11.58 -1.42 14.09
N MET A 282 -11.98 -1.77 12.87
CA MET A 282 -13.38 -2.12 12.55
C MET A 282 -13.86 -3.34 13.36
N ILE A 283 -13.02 -4.38 13.53
CA ILE A 283 -13.36 -5.54 14.37
C ILE A 283 -13.51 -5.14 15.84
N ALA A 284 -12.65 -4.27 16.36
CA ALA A 284 -12.77 -3.77 17.72
C ALA A 284 -14.10 -3.01 17.94
N MET A 285 -14.47 -2.13 17.00
CA MET A 285 -15.73 -1.38 17.06
C MET A 285 -16.96 -2.30 16.96
N LEU A 286 -16.92 -3.35 16.14
CA LEU A 286 -17.97 -4.38 16.11
C LEU A 286 -18.08 -5.12 17.45
N SER A 287 -16.95 -5.40 18.10
CA SER A 287 -16.94 -5.99 19.44
C SER A 287 -17.54 -5.05 20.49
N ASP A 288 -17.24 -3.75 20.41
CA ASP A 288 -17.80 -2.73 21.29
C ASP A 288 -19.31 -2.56 21.06
N ALA A 289 -19.76 -2.54 19.80
CA ALA A 289 -21.18 -2.52 19.46
C ALA A 289 -21.95 -3.71 20.06
N ALA A 290 -21.40 -4.92 19.96
CA ALA A 290 -21.97 -6.11 20.59
C ALA A 290 -21.98 -5.98 22.13
N ALA A 291 -20.91 -5.46 22.73
CA ALA A 291 -20.81 -5.25 24.18
C ALA A 291 -21.84 -4.23 24.71
N TYR A 292 -22.07 -3.12 23.99
CA TYR A 292 -23.09 -2.12 24.36
C TYR A 292 -24.51 -2.70 24.37
N MET A 293 -24.83 -3.58 23.41
CA MET A 293 -26.12 -4.27 23.35
C MET A 293 -26.25 -5.40 24.39
N ALA A 294 -25.13 -6.03 24.77
CA ALA A 294 -25.06 -7.06 25.80
C ALA A 294 -25.17 -6.51 27.23
N ALA A 295 -24.91 -5.20 27.42
CA ALA A 295 -24.90 -4.58 28.74
C ALA A 295 -26.30 -4.54 29.39
N PRO A 296 -26.40 -4.55 30.74
CA PRO A 296 -27.68 -4.56 31.45
C PRO A 296 -28.59 -3.35 31.16
N GLU A 297 -27.98 -2.20 30.85
CA GLU A 297 -28.71 -0.97 30.48
C GLU A 297 -29.14 -0.95 29.00
N GLN A 298 -28.69 -1.91 28.18
CA GLN A 298 -28.94 -2.07 26.75
C GLN A 298 -28.83 -0.76 25.97
N SER A 299 -27.59 -0.37 25.68
CA SER A 299 -27.30 0.91 25.03
C SER A 299 -27.24 0.77 23.50
N THR A 300 -28.40 0.64 22.85
CA THR A 300 -28.50 0.50 21.38
C THR A 300 -27.96 1.71 20.62
N GLN A 301 -28.07 2.92 21.18
CA GLN A 301 -27.62 4.15 20.50
C GLN A 301 -26.09 4.23 20.35
N PRO A 302 -25.27 4.01 21.40
CA PRO A 302 -23.83 3.81 21.24
C PRO A 302 -23.47 2.71 20.25
N ALA A 303 -24.18 1.56 20.27
CA ALA A 303 -23.95 0.48 19.31
C ALA A 303 -24.18 0.94 17.86
N ILE A 304 -25.29 1.66 17.58
CA ILE A 304 -25.56 2.23 16.25
C ILE A 304 -24.44 3.22 15.85
N GLY A 305 -23.90 3.98 16.80
CA GLY A 305 -22.74 4.86 16.57
C GLY A 305 -21.54 4.09 16.04
N GLU A 306 -21.12 3.03 16.74
CA GLU A 306 -20.02 2.16 16.31
C GLU A 306 -20.27 1.52 14.94
N LEU A 307 -21.47 0.97 14.70
CA LEU A 307 -21.82 0.36 13.40
C LEU A 307 -21.77 1.39 12.26
N ALA A 308 -22.20 2.62 12.52
CA ALA A 308 -22.15 3.71 11.55
C ALA A 308 -20.71 4.12 11.20
N ASP A 309 -19.82 4.13 12.18
CA ASP A 309 -18.41 4.46 11.97
C ASP A 309 -17.64 3.30 11.32
N VAL A 310 -18.01 2.04 11.62
CA VAL A 310 -17.54 0.85 10.84
C VAL A 310 -17.96 0.97 9.37
N TYR A 311 -19.22 1.34 9.10
CA TYR A 311 -19.67 1.60 7.72
C TYR A 311 -18.82 2.70 7.07
N ALA A 312 -18.56 3.82 7.76
CA ALA A 312 -17.76 4.91 7.22
C ALA A 312 -16.35 4.46 6.81
N ARG A 313 -15.71 3.60 7.62
CA ARG A 313 -14.38 3.03 7.30
C ARG A 313 -14.42 2.01 6.17
N LEU A 314 -15.43 1.11 6.16
CA LEU A 314 -15.57 0.08 5.10
C LEU A 314 -15.91 0.67 3.73
N VAL A 315 -16.82 1.65 3.71
CA VAL A 315 -17.52 2.13 2.51
C VAL A 315 -17.02 3.47 2.02
N LEU A 316 -16.92 4.44 2.93
CA LEU A 316 -16.56 5.82 2.61
C LEU A 316 -15.06 6.07 2.75
N PHE A 317 -14.33 5.11 3.32
CA PHE A 317 -12.92 5.24 3.65
C PHE A 317 -12.62 6.48 4.48
N ALA A 318 -13.55 6.82 5.37
CA ALA A 318 -13.46 7.91 6.32
C ALA A 318 -13.23 7.33 7.73
N PRO A 319 -12.54 8.06 8.62
CA PRO A 319 -12.25 7.57 9.97
C PRO A 319 -13.51 7.34 10.81
N GLU A 320 -14.57 8.10 10.55
CA GLU A 320 -15.86 8.04 11.23
C GLU A 320 -16.93 8.68 10.36
N LEU A 321 -18.20 8.42 10.66
CA LEU A 321 -19.31 8.94 9.85
C LEU A 321 -19.49 10.46 10.02
N ALA A 322 -19.09 11.02 11.17
CA ALA A 322 -19.13 12.46 11.42
C ALA A 322 -18.30 13.26 10.41
N PHE A 323 -17.18 12.69 9.94
CA PHE A 323 -16.33 13.28 8.89
C PHE A 323 -17.12 13.64 7.63
N TYR A 324 -18.11 12.81 7.27
CA TYR A 324 -19.03 13.11 6.17
C TYR A 324 -20.20 13.97 6.62
N LEU A 325 -20.84 13.60 7.73
CA LEU A 325 -22.13 14.20 8.08
C LEU A 325 -22.05 15.65 8.55
N GLU A 326 -20.94 16.07 9.14
CA GLU A 326 -20.78 17.40 9.74
C GLU A 326 -20.20 18.45 8.77
N GLN A 327 -20.08 18.09 7.48
CA GLN A 327 -19.56 18.99 6.47
C GLN A 327 -20.51 20.18 6.23
N PRO A 328 -20.02 21.44 6.24
CA PRO A 328 -20.85 22.64 6.07
C PRO A 328 -21.65 22.67 4.77
N VAL A 329 -21.14 22.04 3.70
CA VAL A 329 -21.81 21.96 2.40
C VAL A 329 -23.17 21.25 2.48
N ARG A 330 -23.38 20.38 3.48
CA ARG A 330 -24.62 19.62 3.69
C ARG A 330 -25.72 20.41 4.40
N GLU A 331 -25.43 21.63 4.86
CA GLU A 331 -26.37 22.41 5.66
C GLU A 331 -27.73 22.68 4.99
N PRO A 332 -27.83 22.90 3.66
CA PRO A 332 -29.13 22.99 2.98
C PRO A 332 -29.95 21.69 3.09
N VAL A 333 -29.31 20.53 2.89
CA VAL A 333 -29.96 19.21 2.99
C VAL A 333 -30.40 18.94 4.42
N ARG A 334 -29.53 19.21 5.40
CA ARG A 334 -29.84 19.08 6.83
C ARG A 334 -31.04 19.93 7.24
N ARG A 335 -31.11 21.18 6.78
CA ARG A 335 -32.26 22.07 7.04
C ARG A 335 -33.55 21.56 6.40
N ALA A 336 -33.49 21.06 5.17
CA ALA A 336 -34.65 20.49 4.49
C ALA A 336 -35.21 19.28 5.26
N VAL A 337 -34.34 18.34 5.64
CA VAL A 337 -34.74 17.17 6.45
C VAL A 337 -35.24 17.57 7.84
N ALA A 338 -34.57 18.51 8.52
CA ALA A 338 -34.98 18.97 9.83
C ALA A 338 -36.36 19.69 9.80
N SER A 339 -36.67 20.40 8.72
CA SER A 339 -37.97 21.06 8.53
C SER A 339 -39.15 20.08 8.40
N CYS A 340 -38.85 18.82 8.12
CA CYS A 340 -39.82 17.73 8.06
C CYS A 340 -40.07 17.05 9.41
N ASN A 341 -39.34 17.40 10.48
CA ASN A 341 -39.64 16.84 11.80
C ASN A 341 -40.86 17.55 12.41
N PRO A 342 -41.95 16.82 12.75
CA PRO A 342 -43.08 17.41 13.44
C PRO A 342 -42.66 17.94 14.80
N ASP A 343 -43.32 19.00 15.26
CA ASP A 343 -43.11 19.53 16.61
C ASP A 343 -43.30 18.38 17.64
N PRO A 344 -42.30 18.09 18.48
CA PRO A 344 -42.42 17.05 19.50
C PRO A 344 -43.55 17.30 20.51
N LEU A 345 -44.07 18.53 20.58
CA LEU A 345 -45.23 18.91 21.39
C LEU A 345 -46.57 18.80 20.65
N LEU A 346 -46.57 18.38 19.38
CA LEU A 346 -47.79 18.19 18.60
C LEU A 346 -48.62 17.04 19.17
N VAL A 347 -49.77 17.37 19.76
CA VAL A 347 -50.77 16.39 20.22
C VAL A 347 -51.88 16.27 19.18
N GLY A 348 -51.89 15.20 18.40
CA GLY A 348 -52.91 14.91 17.37
C GLY A 348 -52.31 14.41 16.05
N PRO A 349 -53.14 14.10 15.03
CA PRO A 349 -52.63 13.71 13.71
C PRO A 349 -51.91 14.88 13.04
N LEU A 350 -50.81 14.58 12.35
CA LEU A 350 -50.07 15.55 11.55
C LEU A 350 -50.98 16.29 10.56
N PRO A 351 -50.97 17.64 10.51
CA PRO A 351 -51.75 18.39 9.53
C PRO A 351 -51.37 18.01 8.09
N ARG A 352 -52.38 17.84 7.23
CA ARG A 352 -52.19 17.47 5.82
C ARG A 352 -51.27 18.45 5.08
N GLU A 353 -51.45 19.75 5.31
CA GLU A 353 -50.61 20.78 4.69
C GLU A 353 -49.12 20.65 5.07
N THR A 354 -48.83 20.35 6.35
CA THR A 354 -47.45 20.11 6.82
C THR A 354 -46.86 18.86 6.18
N PHE A 355 -47.66 17.79 6.07
CA PHE A 355 -47.26 16.55 5.42
C PHE A 355 -46.91 16.76 3.94
N GLU A 356 -47.83 17.36 3.18
CA GLU A 356 -47.67 17.63 1.74
C GLU A 356 -46.52 18.61 1.49
N ARG A 357 -46.38 19.67 2.30
CA ARG A 357 -45.27 20.63 2.18
C ARG A 357 -43.91 19.97 2.39
N CYS A 358 -43.78 19.10 3.39
CA CYS A 358 -42.54 18.35 3.58
C CYS A 358 -42.26 17.42 2.38
N ALA A 359 -43.24 16.64 1.94
CA ALA A 359 -43.07 15.74 0.80
C ALA A 359 -42.65 16.48 -0.48
N LEU A 360 -43.23 17.66 -0.73
CA LEU A 360 -42.83 18.57 -1.81
C LEU A 360 -41.39 19.07 -1.62
N THR A 361 -41.05 19.57 -0.42
CA THR A 361 -39.71 20.10 -0.11
C THR A 361 -38.62 19.04 -0.34
N LEU A 362 -38.83 17.81 0.14
CA LEU A 362 -37.89 16.70 -0.05
C LEU A 362 -37.79 16.30 -1.54
N SER A 363 -38.92 16.30 -2.25
CA SER A 363 -38.92 15.95 -3.67
C SER A 363 -38.25 17.00 -4.55
N ASP A 364 -38.46 18.28 -4.27
CA ASP A 364 -37.84 19.37 -5.02
C ASP A 364 -36.31 19.40 -4.77
N LEU A 365 -35.89 19.09 -3.53
CA LEU A 365 -34.48 18.84 -3.21
C LEU A 365 -33.92 17.68 -4.04
N LEU A 366 -34.65 16.56 -4.13
CA LEU A 366 -34.26 15.38 -4.91
C LEU A 366 -34.25 15.62 -6.42
N GLU A 367 -35.04 16.55 -6.95
CA GLU A 367 -35.10 16.90 -8.37
C GLU A 367 -33.95 17.85 -8.76
N ASP A 368 -33.66 18.91 -7.99
CA ASP A 368 -32.75 19.99 -8.46
C ASP A 368 -31.72 20.50 -7.43
N GLY A 369 -31.72 20.01 -6.19
CA GLY A 369 -30.90 20.61 -5.12
C GLY A 369 -29.62 19.84 -4.74
N LEU A 370 -29.29 18.76 -5.44
CA LEU A 370 -28.20 17.84 -5.06
C LEU A 370 -27.04 17.78 -6.08
N ASP A 371 -27.04 18.66 -7.08
CA ASP A 371 -26.06 18.75 -8.16
C ASP A 371 -25.23 20.06 -8.12
N SER A 372 -25.35 20.84 -7.05
CA SER A 372 -24.59 22.08 -6.89
C SER A 372 -23.07 21.82 -6.81
N GLU A 373 -22.27 22.79 -7.26
CA GLU A 373 -20.80 22.66 -7.24
C GLU A 373 -20.25 22.45 -5.82
N GLU A 374 -20.91 22.97 -4.78
CA GLU A 374 -20.52 22.73 -3.39
C GLU A 374 -20.75 21.27 -2.96
N MET A 375 -21.74 20.60 -3.55
CA MET A 375 -22.18 19.25 -3.21
C MET A 375 -21.48 18.14 -4.00
N VAL A 376 -21.04 18.44 -5.23
CA VAL A 376 -20.38 17.46 -6.13
C VAL A 376 -19.03 17.92 -6.68
N GLY A 377 -18.61 19.16 -6.42
CA GLY A 377 -17.40 19.77 -6.97
C GLY A 377 -17.59 20.32 -8.39
N GLY A 378 -16.78 21.32 -8.76
CA GLY A 378 -16.81 21.90 -10.11
C GLY A 378 -16.12 21.02 -11.15
N ALA A 379 -16.85 20.55 -12.16
CA ALA A 379 -16.32 19.68 -13.22
C ALA A 379 -15.33 20.37 -14.18
N LEU A 380 -15.21 21.69 -14.13
CA LEU A 380 -14.30 22.49 -14.97
C LEU A 380 -13.06 22.98 -14.21
N GLY A 381 -12.85 22.51 -12.98
CA GLY A 381 -11.70 22.85 -12.16
C GLY A 381 -11.93 24.04 -11.23
N PRO A 382 -10.86 24.71 -10.77
CA PRO A 382 -9.47 24.62 -11.24
C PRO A 382 -8.77 23.29 -10.92
N PHE A 383 -7.96 22.79 -11.86
CA PHE A 383 -7.23 21.51 -11.77
C PHE A 383 -5.77 21.62 -11.31
N ALA A 384 -5.37 22.76 -10.77
CA ALA A 384 -4.06 22.90 -10.15
C ALA A 384 -3.90 21.94 -8.95
N VAL A 385 -2.66 21.54 -8.68
CA VAL A 385 -2.34 20.43 -7.77
C VAL A 385 -2.80 20.70 -6.33
N GLU A 386 -2.78 21.96 -5.90
CA GLU A 386 -3.23 22.38 -4.55
C GLU A 386 -4.73 22.16 -4.38
N PHE A 387 -5.51 22.43 -5.43
CA PHE A 387 -6.94 22.18 -5.45
C PHE A 387 -7.23 20.69 -5.50
N LEU A 388 -6.52 19.93 -6.35
CA LEU A 388 -6.66 18.48 -6.41
C LEU A 388 -6.47 17.86 -5.03
N ARG A 389 -5.41 18.20 -4.30
CA ARG A 389 -5.15 17.65 -2.97
C ARG A 389 -6.24 18.00 -1.95
N ARG A 390 -6.79 19.20 -2.03
CA ARG A 390 -7.94 19.59 -1.19
C ARG A 390 -9.15 18.72 -1.50
N GLU A 391 -9.47 18.52 -2.77
CA GLU A 391 -10.65 17.75 -3.17
C GLU A 391 -10.47 16.24 -2.90
N LEU A 392 -9.28 15.69 -3.11
CA LEU A 392 -8.95 14.30 -2.77
C LEU A 392 -8.99 14.04 -1.25
N GLY A 393 -8.92 15.09 -0.42
CA GLY A 393 -9.02 15.00 1.04
C GLY A 393 -10.45 14.84 1.57
N LEU A 394 -11.48 14.96 0.72
CA LEU A 394 -12.89 14.82 1.09
C LEU A 394 -13.45 13.47 0.63
N VAL A 395 -14.68 13.14 1.05
CA VAL A 395 -15.37 11.91 0.58
C VAL A 395 -15.64 12.02 -0.92
N SER A 396 -15.28 11.00 -1.69
CA SER A 396 -15.36 10.98 -3.16
C SER A 396 -16.68 11.50 -3.71
N TRP A 397 -17.80 11.06 -3.15
CA TRP A 397 -19.15 11.42 -3.61
C TRP A 397 -19.47 12.92 -3.48
N GLN A 398 -18.80 13.64 -2.57
CA GLN A 398 -18.95 15.09 -2.46
C GLN A 398 -18.19 15.84 -3.56
N ARG A 399 -17.27 15.16 -4.25
CA ARG A 399 -16.34 15.74 -5.25
C ARG A 399 -16.34 14.98 -6.57
N ALA A 400 -17.40 14.22 -6.83
CA ALA A 400 -17.49 13.33 -7.97
C ALA A 400 -17.34 14.05 -9.32
N ALA A 401 -18.00 15.20 -9.50
CA ALA A 401 -17.85 16.02 -10.71
C ALA A 401 -16.43 16.58 -10.87
N TYR A 402 -15.81 17.03 -9.77
CA TYR A 402 -14.43 17.49 -9.81
C TYR A 402 -13.46 16.36 -10.16
N ILE A 403 -13.61 15.18 -9.57
CA ILE A 403 -12.75 14.02 -9.80
C ILE A 403 -12.82 13.58 -11.25
N ASP A 404 -14.03 13.48 -11.82
CA ASP A 404 -14.23 13.10 -13.21
C ASP A 404 -13.73 14.16 -14.18
N GLY A 405 -14.01 15.45 -13.91
CA GLY A 405 -13.47 16.55 -14.69
C GLY A 405 -11.95 16.60 -14.67
N HIS A 406 -11.34 16.36 -13.50
CA HIS A 406 -9.90 16.25 -13.37
C HIS A 406 -9.37 15.04 -14.14
N LEU A 407 -10.04 13.89 -14.08
CA LEU A 407 -9.65 12.68 -14.81
C LEU A 407 -9.69 12.90 -16.33
N ASP A 408 -10.74 13.55 -16.83
CA ASP A 408 -10.87 13.90 -18.26
C ASP A 408 -9.74 14.84 -18.69
N TRP A 409 -9.47 15.90 -17.92
CA TRP A 409 -8.36 16.81 -18.15
C TRP A 409 -7.00 16.08 -18.13
N LEU A 410 -6.81 15.18 -17.16
CA LEU A 410 -5.57 14.45 -16.95
C LEU A 410 -5.24 13.46 -18.07
N LEU A 411 -6.28 12.81 -18.58
CA LEU A 411 -6.19 11.80 -19.63
C LEU A 411 -6.38 12.40 -21.03
N GLU A 412 -6.70 13.70 -21.12
CA GLU A 412 -6.97 14.45 -22.35
C GLU A 412 -8.04 13.79 -23.23
N THR A 413 -9.08 13.23 -22.59
CA THR A 413 -10.06 12.38 -23.25
C THR A 413 -11.15 13.14 -24.00
N GLN A 414 -11.42 14.40 -23.63
CA GLN A 414 -12.51 15.23 -24.16
C GLN A 414 -13.89 14.56 -24.04
N CYS A 415 -14.03 13.64 -23.10
CA CYS A 415 -15.27 12.95 -22.79
C CYS A 415 -16.07 13.83 -21.84
N GLN A 416 -17.28 14.22 -22.23
CA GLN A 416 -18.13 15.06 -21.39
C GLN A 416 -18.55 14.28 -20.13
N PRO A 417 -18.15 14.72 -18.92
CA PRO A 417 -18.56 14.03 -17.69
C PRO A 417 -20.08 14.11 -17.50
N PRO A 418 -20.69 13.13 -16.83
CA PRO A 418 -22.12 13.15 -16.59
C PRO A 418 -22.49 14.31 -15.68
N GLN A 419 -23.76 14.72 -15.75
CA GLN A 419 -24.33 15.64 -14.76
C GLN A 419 -24.39 14.92 -13.41
N TRP A 420 -23.45 15.26 -12.54
CA TRP A 420 -23.31 14.62 -11.24
C TRP A 420 -24.39 15.07 -10.27
N ARG A 421 -24.88 14.10 -9.52
CA ARG A 421 -25.72 14.31 -8.34
C ARG A 421 -25.04 13.63 -7.16
N ASN A 422 -25.11 14.23 -5.98
CA ASN A 422 -24.57 13.59 -4.78
C ASN A 422 -25.44 12.37 -4.42
N VAL A 423 -24.99 11.17 -4.80
CA VAL A 423 -25.74 9.92 -4.64
C VAL A 423 -25.98 9.53 -3.19
N LEU A 424 -25.05 9.90 -2.28
CA LEU A 424 -25.19 9.66 -0.87
C LEU A 424 -26.35 10.49 -0.30
N GLU A 425 -26.36 11.81 -0.56
CA GLU A 425 -27.50 12.66 -0.16
C GLU A 425 -28.80 12.23 -0.83
N TRP A 426 -28.76 11.88 -2.12
CA TRP A 426 -29.94 11.43 -2.83
C TRP A 426 -30.56 10.22 -2.14
N SER A 427 -29.76 9.19 -1.81
CA SER A 427 -30.25 7.99 -1.13
C SER A 427 -30.80 8.28 0.28
N MET A 428 -30.19 9.22 1.02
CA MET A 428 -30.65 9.64 2.35
C MET A 428 -31.97 10.39 2.31
N VAL A 429 -32.14 11.30 1.34
CA VAL A 429 -33.37 12.06 1.17
C VAL A 429 -34.49 11.17 0.63
N VAL A 430 -34.18 10.21 -0.26
CA VAL A 430 -35.12 9.17 -0.69
C VAL A 430 -35.62 8.34 0.50
N ASP A 431 -34.73 7.86 1.37
CA ASP A 431 -35.14 7.08 2.55
C ASP A 431 -36.05 7.89 3.47
N HIS A 432 -35.71 9.16 3.71
CA HIS A 432 -36.55 10.08 4.47
C HIS A 432 -37.92 10.28 3.83
N LEU A 433 -37.98 10.52 2.52
CA LEU A 433 -39.22 10.68 1.78
C LEU A 433 -40.09 9.42 1.89
N VAL A 434 -39.51 8.25 1.69
CA VAL A 434 -40.22 6.96 1.74
C VAL A 434 -40.79 6.71 3.12
N ARG A 435 -40.00 6.93 4.18
CA ARG A 435 -40.45 6.80 5.57
C ARG A 435 -41.53 7.83 5.92
N TRP A 436 -41.34 9.08 5.51
CA TRP A 436 -42.33 10.15 5.70
C TRP A 436 -43.67 9.78 5.08
N VAL A 437 -43.65 9.41 3.80
CA VAL A 437 -44.85 9.02 3.04
C VAL A 437 -45.55 7.82 3.68
N SER A 438 -44.79 6.84 4.15
CA SER A 438 -45.33 5.62 4.77
C SER A 438 -46.14 5.89 6.05
N GLN A 439 -45.96 7.02 6.73
CA GLN A 439 -46.77 7.39 7.90
C GLN A 439 -48.23 7.69 7.55
N ARG A 440 -48.49 8.17 6.32
CA ARG A 440 -49.83 8.51 5.81
C ARG A 440 -49.94 8.21 4.30
N PRO A 441 -49.97 6.92 3.90
CA PRO A 441 -49.96 6.54 2.47
C PRO A 441 -51.12 7.13 1.66
N VAL A 442 -52.30 7.28 2.29
CA VAL A 442 -53.53 7.82 1.67
C VAL A 442 -53.35 9.26 1.15
N PHE A 443 -52.44 10.05 1.74
CA PHE A 443 -52.17 11.41 1.27
C PHE A 443 -51.17 11.45 0.11
N PHE A 444 -50.66 10.29 -0.32
CA PHE A 444 -49.66 10.14 -1.38
C PHE A 444 -50.05 9.10 -2.44
N SER A 445 -51.35 8.75 -2.54
CA SER A 445 -51.85 7.67 -3.41
C SER A 445 -52.49 8.16 -4.72
N GLY A 446 -51.96 9.25 -5.31
CA GLY A 446 -52.50 9.87 -6.54
C GLY A 446 -51.55 9.80 -7.74
N GLY A 447 -52.08 10.04 -8.95
CA GLY A 447 -51.30 10.01 -10.19
C GLY A 447 -50.11 11.00 -10.20
N ASP A 448 -50.26 12.17 -9.57
CA ASP A 448 -49.18 13.16 -9.47
C ASP A 448 -48.00 12.66 -8.61
N ALA A 449 -48.29 11.91 -7.55
CA ALA A 449 -47.28 11.33 -6.67
C ALA A 449 -46.51 10.21 -7.38
N GLN A 450 -47.23 9.34 -8.10
CA GLN A 450 -46.61 8.29 -8.90
C GLN A 450 -45.75 8.87 -10.03
N ALA A 451 -46.26 9.87 -10.76
CA ALA A 451 -45.51 10.57 -11.80
C ALA A 451 -44.23 11.22 -11.25
N ARG A 452 -44.25 11.70 -9.99
CA ARG A 452 -43.07 12.26 -9.33
C ARG A 452 -42.05 11.17 -8.97
N ILE A 453 -42.48 10.04 -8.40
CA ILE A 453 -41.60 8.88 -8.15
C ILE A 453 -40.94 8.41 -9.46
N ASP A 454 -41.71 8.32 -10.54
CA ASP A 454 -41.19 7.86 -11.83
C ASP A 454 -40.21 8.85 -12.45
N ARG A 455 -40.40 10.17 -12.25
CA ARG A 455 -39.40 11.19 -12.62
C ARG A 455 -38.10 11.02 -11.84
N LEU A 456 -38.16 10.84 -10.53
CA LEU A 456 -36.98 10.61 -9.68
C LEU A 456 -36.21 9.35 -10.12
N ARG A 457 -36.95 8.27 -10.45
CA ARG A 457 -36.34 7.05 -11.00
C ARG A 457 -35.68 7.30 -12.34
N ALA A 458 -36.39 7.92 -13.28
CA ALA A 458 -35.88 8.19 -14.61
C ALA A 458 -34.64 9.11 -14.57
N GLN A 459 -34.59 10.06 -13.64
CA GLN A 459 -33.44 10.93 -13.44
C GLN A 459 -32.19 10.14 -13.00
N MET A 460 -32.31 9.29 -11.98
CA MET A 460 -31.17 8.49 -11.52
C MET A 460 -30.77 7.37 -12.50
N THR A 461 -31.71 6.86 -13.30
CA THR A 461 -31.38 5.98 -14.42
C THR A 461 -30.53 6.73 -15.44
N ARG A 462 -30.96 7.92 -15.91
CA ARG A 462 -30.15 8.74 -16.84
C ARG A 462 -28.78 9.10 -16.30
N HIS A 463 -28.67 9.35 -14.99
CA HIS A 463 -27.37 9.59 -14.35
C HIS A 463 -26.47 8.34 -14.43
N ALA A 464 -27.01 7.15 -14.17
CA ALA A 464 -26.27 5.90 -14.32
C ALA A 464 -25.89 5.60 -15.79
N ASP A 465 -26.79 5.87 -16.74
CA ASP A 465 -26.53 5.70 -18.17
C ASP A 465 -25.37 6.62 -18.61
N GLY A 466 -25.40 7.88 -18.20
CA GLY A 466 -24.34 8.85 -18.49
C GLY A 466 -22.99 8.49 -17.86
N LEU A 467 -22.98 7.84 -16.69
CA LEU A 467 -21.74 7.31 -16.09
C LEU A 467 -21.16 6.15 -16.92
N GLU A 468 -22.00 5.20 -17.35
CA GLU A 468 -21.56 4.08 -18.19
C GLU A 468 -21.03 4.58 -19.55
N GLU A 469 -21.75 5.51 -20.19
CA GLU A 469 -21.33 6.15 -21.45
C GLU A 469 -19.99 6.90 -21.30
N TRP A 470 -19.80 7.60 -20.17
CA TRP A 470 -18.56 8.33 -19.91
C TRP A 470 -17.37 7.39 -19.69
N ILE A 471 -17.55 6.32 -18.91
CA ILE A 471 -16.51 5.29 -18.72
C ILE A 471 -16.19 4.60 -20.05
N ASP A 472 -17.19 4.26 -20.86
CA ASP A 472 -17.00 3.68 -22.19
C ASP A 472 -16.20 4.63 -23.11
N CYS A 473 -16.55 5.93 -23.10
CA CYS A 473 -15.83 6.97 -23.83
C CYS A 473 -14.35 7.00 -23.43
N ILE A 474 -14.05 7.18 -22.13
CA ILE A 474 -12.65 7.22 -21.63
C ILE A 474 -11.92 5.94 -21.98
N THR A 475 -12.58 4.80 -21.81
CA THR A 475 -12.01 3.48 -22.12
C THR A 475 -11.63 3.38 -23.59
N GLY A 476 -12.46 3.92 -24.49
CA GLY A 476 -12.28 3.94 -25.93
C GLY A 476 -11.23 4.92 -26.47
N GLN A 477 -10.75 5.89 -25.69
CA GLN A 477 -9.83 6.93 -26.21
C GLN A 477 -8.41 6.42 -26.52
N GLY A 478 -7.79 6.89 -27.60
CA GLY A 478 -6.40 6.53 -27.95
C GLY A 478 -6.28 5.25 -28.79
N SER A 479 -5.06 4.68 -28.88
CA SER A 479 -4.75 3.58 -29.82
C SER A 479 -5.13 2.18 -29.31
N ARG A 480 -5.34 2.04 -27.99
CA ARG A 480 -5.77 0.80 -27.34
C ARG A 480 -6.90 1.11 -26.38
N ARG A 481 -7.90 0.24 -26.36
CA ARG A 481 -9.01 0.32 -25.41
C ARG A 481 -8.52 -0.08 -24.02
N LEU A 482 -8.40 0.92 -23.14
CA LEU A 482 -7.84 0.78 -21.80
C LEU A 482 -8.76 1.53 -20.82
N ASP A 483 -9.26 0.81 -19.82
CA ASP A 483 -10.10 1.38 -18.78
C ASP A 483 -9.34 2.44 -17.93
N PRO A 484 -10.06 3.33 -17.22
CA PRO A 484 -9.44 4.41 -16.46
C PRO A 484 -8.42 3.94 -15.41
N VAL A 485 -8.66 2.80 -14.77
CA VAL A 485 -7.78 2.25 -13.73
C VAL A 485 -6.45 1.83 -14.35
N MET A 486 -6.47 1.11 -15.47
CA MET A 486 -5.26 0.72 -16.19
C MET A 486 -4.44 1.94 -16.67
N ARG A 487 -5.10 3.02 -17.12
CA ARG A 487 -4.42 4.26 -17.50
C ARG A 487 -3.75 4.93 -16.30
N LEU A 488 -4.44 4.98 -15.17
CA LEU A 488 -3.91 5.55 -13.93
C LEU A 488 -2.76 4.71 -13.35
N LEU A 489 -2.84 3.38 -13.40
CA LEU A 489 -1.73 2.49 -13.04
C LEU A 489 -0.49 2.73 -13.91
N ALA A 490 -0.66 2.86 -15.23
CA ALA A 490 0.45 3.19 -16.12
C ALA A 490 1.06 4.56 -15.80
N ARG A 491 0.25 5.53 -15.37
CA ARG A 491 0.74 6.86 -14.93
C ARG A 491 1.44 6.79 -13.58
N HIS A 492 0.94 5.98 -12.64
CA HIS A 492 1.56 5.74 -11.35
C HIS A 492 2.94 5.07 -11.52
N GLY A 493 3.05 4.03 -12.36
CA GLY A 493 4.30 3.38 -12.69
C GLY A 493 5.34 4.33 -13.30
N ARG A 494 4.92 5.22 -14.22
CA ARG A 494 5.82 6.27 -14.75
C ARG A 494 6.29 7.24 -13.67
N ALA A 495 5.41 7.62 -12.73
CA ALA A 495 5.79 8.49 -11.63
C ALA A 495 6.78 7.80 -10.66
N LEU A 496 6.64 6.50 -10.43
CA LEU A 496 7.58 5.70 -9.64
C LEU A 496 8.95 5.59 -10.32
N GLY A 497 8.99 5.32 -11.63
CA GLY A 497 10.26 5.28 -12.38
C GLY A 497 10.99 6.63 -12.37
N GLU A 498 10.27 7.74 -12.30
CA GLU A 498 10.88 9.06 -12.14
C GLU A 498 11.46 9.26 -10.72
N VAL A 499 10.79 8.75 -9.68
CA VAL A 499 11.34 8.76 -8.31
C VAL A 499 12.60 7.90 -8.24
N GLU A 500 12.61 6.72 -8.87
CA GLU A 500 13.78 5.84 -8.96
C GLU A 500 14.98 6.54 -9.59
N ARG A 501 14.78 7.17 -10.75
CA ARG A 501 15.82 7.94 -11.44
C ARG A 501 16.37 9.07 -10.58
N LEU A 502 15.50 9.86 -9.95
CA LEU A 502 15.91 10.98 -9.09
C LEU A 502 16.60 10.53 -7.80
N LEU A 503 16.22 9.38 -7.24
CA LEU A 503 16.92 8.79 -6.09
C LEU A 503 18.33 8.33 -6.46
N ALA A 504 18.49 7.70 -7.63
CA ALA A 504 19.80 7.31 -8.13
C ALA A 504 20.71 8.54 -8.32
N GLU A 505 20.21 9.60 -8.96
CA GLU A 505 20.94 10.86 -9.15
C GLU A 505 21.30 11.53 -7.82
N ALA A 506 20.37 11.58 -6.87
CA ALA A 506 20.63 12.15 -5.55
C ALA A 506 21.63 11.31 -4.74
N SER A 507 21.61 9.98 -4.89
CA SER A 507 22.58 9.08 -4.26
C SER A 507 23.98 9.24 -4.85
N GLU A 508 24.10 9.35 -6.18
CA GLU A 508 25.38 9.63 -6.85
C GLU A 508 25.95 11.00 -6.45
N ALA A 509 25.10 12.03 -6.38
CA ALA A 509 25.50 13.36 -5.93
C ALA A 509 25.98 13.35 -4.47
N PHE A 510 25.29 12.61 -3.58
CA PHE A 510 25.74 12.42 -2.21
C PHE A 510 27.12 11.74 -2.16
N TYR A 511 27.29 10.65 -2.91
CA TYR A 511 28.55 9.91 -2.99
C TYR A 511 29.71 10.81 -3.44
N ALA A 512 29.50 11.62 -4.48
CA ALA A 512 30.50 12.55 -5.01
C ALA A 512 30.89 13.67 -4.03
N VAL A 513 30.00 14.03 -3.08
CA VAL A 513 30.27 15.05 -2.05
C VAL A 513 31.05 14.47 -0.87
N VAL A 514 30.73 13.23 -0.46
CA VAL A 514 31.31 12.63 0.76
C VAL A 514 32.55 11.80 0.52
N THR A 515 32.87 11.47 -0.74
CA THR A 515 34.04 10.68 -1.10
C THR A 515 35.04 11.48 -1.95
N ARG A 516 36.32 11.07 -1.91
CA ARG A 516 37.35 11.66 -2.78
C ARG A 516 37.15 11.26 -4.25
N PRO A 517 37.58 12.09 -5.22
CA PRO A 517 37.54 11.73 -6.63
C PRO A 517 38.25 10.39 -6.92
N GLY A 518 37.57 9.51 -7.66
CA GLY A 518 38.09 8.16 -7.97
C GLY A 518 37.93 7.13 -6.84
N ALA A 519 37.18 7.45 -5.78
CA ALA A 519 36.78 6.49 -4.77
C ALA A 519 35.91 5.38 -5.39
N ASP A 520 36.18 4.14 -4.99
CA ASP A 520 35.49 2.91 -5.43
C ASP A 520 34.86 2.16 -4.24
N ILE A 521 34.51 2.90 -3.19
CA ILE A 521 34.02 2.36 -1.93
C ILE A 521 32.49 2.14 -1.98
N ASP A 522 32.02 1.04 -1.43
CA ASP A 522 30.61 0.82 -1.13
C ASP A 522 30.30 1.34 0.28
N LEU A 523 29.43 2.36 0.36
CA LEU A 523 29.03 2.96 1.63
C LEU A 523 28.18 2.03 2.51
N ASP A 524 27.52 1.04 1.91
CA ASP A 524 26.72 0.03 2.62
C ASP A 524 27.53 -1.26 2.90
N GLY A 525 28.74 -1.33 2.37
CA GLY A 525 29.66 -2.44 2.53
C GLY A 525 30.40 -2.46 3.88
N PRO A 526 31.07 -3.57 4.20
CA PRO A 526 31.92 -3.67 5.38
C PRO A 526 33.24 -2.89 5.22
N ALA A 527 33.87 -2.55 6.34
CA ALA A 527 35.15 -1.80 6.36
C ALA A 527 36.38 -2.62 5.91
N ASP A 528 36.25 -3.91 5.65
CA ASP A 528 37.31 -4.78 5.10
C ASP A 528 37.27 -4.89 3.57
N GLN A 529 36.39 -4.12 2.91
CA GLN A 529 36.29 -4.04 1.45
C GLN A 529 37.62 -3.63 0.80
N VAL A 530 37.97 -4.28 -0.32
CA VAL A 530 39.22 -4.02 -1.02
C VAL A 530 39.05 -2.83 -1.97
N THR A 531 39.99 -1.89 -1.92
CA THR A 531 39.94 -0.68 -2.75
C THR A 531 41.13 -0.54 -3.71
N ALA A 532 40.85 -0.16 -4.95
CA ALA A 532 41.83 0.22 -5.95
C ALA A 532 42.16 1.73 -5.91
N TYR A 533 41.50 2.51 -5.04
CA TYR A 533 41.71 3.94 -4.87
C TYR A 533 43.15 4.31 -4.58
N ARG A 534 43.68 5.32 -5.27
CA ARG A 534 45.01 5.86 -5.04
C ARG A 534 44.93 7.39 -5.13
N PRO A 535 45.41 8.13 -4.11
CA PRO A 535 45.47 9.58 -4.17
C PRO A 535 46.22 10.04 -5.42
N GLN A 536 45.61 10.95 -6.18
CA GLN A 536 46.26 11.59 -7.31
C GLN A 536 47.20 12.69 -6.77
N GLU A 537 48.31 12.94 -7.47
CA GLU A 537 49.25 14.04 -7.17
C GLU A 537 50.10 13.91 -5.90
N LEU A 538 50.11 12.74 -5.22
CA LEU A 538 51.01 12.53 -4.09
C LEU A 538 52.49 12.48 -4.55
N THR A 539 53.35 13.25 -3.89
CA THR A 539 54.82 13.23 -4.08
C THR A 539 55.51 12.84 -2.77
N VAL A 540 56.76 12.41 -2.83
CA VAL A 540 57.58 12.15 -1.63
C VAL A 540 58.54 13.32 -1.42
N GLY A 541 58.22 14.20 -0.47
CA GLY A 541 59.07 15.30 -0.04
C GLY A 541 59.75 15.04 1.32
N PRO A 542 60.51 16.01 1.87
CA PRO A 542 61.04 15.90 3.22
C PRO A 542 59.94 16.07 4.27
N CYS A 543 59.87 15.20 5.30
CA CYS A 543 58.88 15.32 6.37
C CYS A 543 59.12 16.59 7.22
N ASP A 544 60.40 16.87 7.50
CA ASP A 544 60.89 18.09 8.15
C ASP A 544 62.23 18.45 7.50
N GLU A 545 62.38 19.69 7.06
CA GLU A 545 63.60 20.20 6.42
C GLU A 545 64.85 20.00 7.29
N SER A 546 64.70 20.05 8.63
CA SER A 546 65.82 19.86 9.56
C SER A 546 66.42 18.44 9.50
N SER A 547 65.61 17.46 9.07
CA SER A 547 65.94 16.03 9.02
C SER A 547 66.36 15.54 7.64
N ALA A 548 66.32 16.42 6.63
CA ALA A 548 66.53 16.07 5.22
C ALA A 548 68.00 16.19 4.76
N CYS A 549 68.91 16.59 5.66
CA CYS A 549 70.32 16.82 5.35
C CYS A 549 70.56 17.68 4.09
N GLY A 550 69.76 18.73 3.93
CA GLY A 550 69.82 19.64 2.78
C GLY A 550 69.18 19.13 1.49
N ALA A 551 68.58 17.93 1.46
CA ALA A 551 67.74 17.49 0.34
C ALA A 551 66.36 18.16 0.38
N ARG A 552 65.92 18.69 -0.76
CA ARG A 552 64.60 19.36 -0.90
C ARG A 552 63.85 18.92 -2.16
N VAL A 553 64.15 17.72 -2.66
CA VAL A 553 63.53 17.17 -3.86
C VAL A 553 62.16 16.57 -3.54
N GLU A 554 61.21 16.78 -4.44
CA GLU A 554 59.95 16.03 -4.52
C GLU A 554 60.12 14.84 -5.46
N LEU A 555 59.92 13.63 -4.95
CA LEU A 555 60.10 12.39 -5.70
C LEU A 555 58.74 11.84 -6.15
N PRO A 556 58.63 11.27 -7.36
CA PRO A 556 57.36 10.74 -7.86
C PRO A 556 56.94 9.47 -7.11
N VAL A 557 55.66 9.40 -6.72
CA VAL A 557 55.07 8.20 -6.10
C VAL A 557 54.58 7.22 -7.16
N SER A 558 54.81 5.91 -6.95
CA SER A 558 54.20 4.86 -7.77
C SER A 558 52.97 4.25 -7.08
N ARG A 559 52.07 3.65 -7.87
CA ARG A 559 50.92 2.88 -7.35
C ARG A 559 51.33 1.79 -6.36
N ALA A 560 52.51 1.21 -6.55
CA ALA A 560 53.03 0.15 -5.72
C ALA A 560 53.50 0.66 -4.36
N LEU A 561 54.12 1.86 -4.30
CA LEU A 561 54.49 2.51 -3.03
C LEU A 561 53.25 2.83 -2.18
N LEU A 562 52.16 3.28 -2.81
CA LEU A 562 50.89 3.47 -2.10
C LEU A 562 50.29 2.15 -1.58
N GLY A 563 50.66 1.02 -2.18
CA GLY A 563 50.31 -0.31 -1.69
C GLY A 563 50.99 -0.70 -0.37
N LEU A 564 51.95 0.08 0.11
CA LEU A 564 52.55 -0.10 1.44
C LEU A 564 51.60 0.33 2.57
N PHE A 565 50.61 1.18 2.28
CA PHE A 565 49.56 1.50 3.25
C PHE A 565 48.61 0.31 3.42
N PRO A 566 48.25 -0.06 4.66
CA PRO A 566 47.18 -1.01 4.89
C PRO A 566 45.87 -0.51 4.26
N ASN A 567 45.07 -1.44 3.71
CA ASN A 567 43.83 -1.12 3.00
C ASN A 567 42.87 -0.21 3.80
N ALA A 568 42.76 -0.40 5.11
CA ALA A 568 41.90 0.42 5.97
C ALA A 568 42.26 1.92 5.97
N TYR A 569 43.55 2.27 5.82
CA TYR A 569 43.98 3.67 5.71
C TYR A 569 43.65 4.28 4.34
N LEU A 570 43.66 3.47 3.27
CA LEU A 570 43.20 3.89 1.94
C LEU A 570 41.70 4.16 1.92
N LEU A 571 40.91 3.36 2.65
CA LEU A 571 39.48 3.59 2.83
C LEU A 571 39.22 4.86 3.67
N ALA A 572 39.97 5.06 4.74
CA ALA A 572 39.84 6.25 5.58
C ALA A 572 40.11 7.55 4.80
N ASP A 573 41.12 7.56 3.92
CA ASP A 573 41.39 8.68 3.03
C ASP A 573 40.24 8.95 2.05
N GLN A 574 39.70 7.91 1.41
CA GLN A 574 38.55 8.03 0.49
C GLN A 574 37.32 8.65 1.15
N LEU A 575 37.05 8.27 2.40
CA LEU A 575 35.94 8.76 3.20
C LEU A 575 36.18 10.16 3.78
N GLY A 576 37.32 10.78 3.47
CA GLY A 576 37.68 12.11 3.98
C GLY A 576 37.93 12.13 5.48
N MET A 577 38.18 10.98 6.13
CA MET A 577 38.51 10.92 7.56
C MET A 577 39.88 11.50 7.88
N GLY A 578 40.74 11.61 6.87
CA GLY A 578 42.07 12.17 6.98
C GLY A 578 42.73 12.28 5.62
N GLN A 579 44.04 12.54 5.64
CA GLN A 579 44.86 12.59 4.43
C GLN A 579 46.10 11.71 4.57
N LEU A 580 46.32 10.88 3.57
CA LEU A 580 47.57 10.13 3.39
C LEU A 580 48.68 11.05 2.91
N ASP A 581 49.87 10.86 3.47
CA ASP A 581 51.08 11.56 3.04
C ASP A 581 52.29 10.61 3.01
N LEU A 582 53.24 10.90 2.13
CA LEU A 582 54.48 10.14 1.97
C LEU A 582 55.64 11.11 2.01
N CYS A 583 56.59 10.89 2.91
CA CYS A 583 57.74 11.77 3.04
C CYS A 583 58.99 10.98 3.42
N TYR A 584 60.16 11.60 3.27
CA TYR A 584 61.43 11.06 3.74
C TYR A 584 61.98 11.89 4.91
N GLU A 585 62.60 11.23 5.87
CA GLU A 585 63.26 11.87 7.01
C GLU A 585 64.57 11.16 7.36
N ARG A 586 65.33 11.74 8.30
CA ARG A 586 66.59 11.19 8.82
C ARG A 586 67.58 10.84 7.72
N VAL A 587 67.68 11.71 6.73
CA VAL A 587 68.65 11.60 5.65
C VAL A 587 70.05 11.78 6.24
N ARG A 588 70.94 10.81 6.04
CA ARG A 588 72.27 10.81 6.64
C ARG A 588 73.27 9.95 5.89
N TRP A 589 74.55 10.22 6.14
CA TRP A 589 75.63 9.37 5.69
C TRP A 589 76.00 8.33 6.75
N VAL A 590 76.01 7.05 6.38
CA VAL A 590 76.35 5.90 7.23
C VAL A 590 77.56 5.16 6.68
N GLU A 591 78.12 4.24 7.46
CA GLU A 591 79.33 3.48 7.09
C GLU A 591 80.46 4.40 6.60
N ARG A 592 80.66 5.50 7.33
CA ARG A 592 81.53 6.61 6.95
C ARG A 592 83.00 6.27 7.19
N ALA A 593 83.87 6.67 6.25
CA ALA A 593 85.31 6.57 6.35
C ALA A 593 85.98 7.85 5.83
N ALA A 594 86.93 8.38 6.59
CA ALA A 594 87.78 9.49 6.17
C ALA A 594 89.06 8.94 5.54
N THR A 595 89.43 9.44 4.36
CA THR A 595 90.71 9.16 3.72
C THR A 595 91.53 10.44 3.65
N PRO A 596 92.61 10.58 4.45
CA PRO A 596 93.51 11.73 4.38
C PRO A 596 94.13 11.86 2.98
N ARG A 597 94.23 13.08 2.44
CA ARG A 597 94.90 13.30 1.16
C ARG A 597 96.41 13.07 1.31
N ARG A 598 97.05 12.64 0.21
CA ARG A 598 98.46 12.18 0.09
C ARG A 598 99.56 13.08 0.73
N ASN A 599 99.25 14.30 1.15
CA ASN A 599 100.19 15.18 1.84
C ASN A 599 99.74 15.41 3.31
N PRO A 600 100.42 14.81 4.30
CA PRO A 600 100.00 14.86 5.72
C PRO A 600 99.98 16.28 6.31
N ALA A 601 100.64 17.26 5.69
CA ALA A 601 100.56 18.67 6.11
C ALA A 601 99.23 19.36 5.75
N SER A 602 98.47 18.82 4.80
CA SER A 602 97.29 19.49 4.23
C SER A 602 96.06 19.53 5.16
N ARG A 603 96.00 18.67 6.19
CA ARG A 603 94.87 18.55 7.14
C ARG A 603 93.50 18.50 6.47
N VAL A 604 93.40 17.89 5.28
CA VAL A 604 92.15 17.70 4.53
C VAL A 604 91.93 16.21 4.23
N ALA A 605 90.67 15.79 4.24
CA ALA A 605 90.26 14.42 3.99
C ALA A 605 89.10 14.36 2.99
N ASP A 606 89.12 13.30 2.18
CA ASP A 606 87.98 12.88 1.36
C ASP A 606 87.12 11.93 2.23
N TYR A 607 85.89 12.32 2.56
CA TYR A 607 84.94 11.54 3.35
C TYR A 607 84.02 10.73 2.44
N ARG A 608 83.99 9.42 2.66
CA ARG A 608 83.19 8.49 1.89
C ARG A 608 82.19 7.77 2.77
N GLY A 609 80.99 7.53 2.27
CA GLY A 609 79.91 6.90 3.03
C GLY A 609 78.76 6.47 2.12
N ARG A 610 77.78 5.76 2.69
CA ARG A 610 76.54 5.38 2.03
C ARG A 610 75.42 6.29 2.47
N LEU A 611 74.53 6.66 1.55
CA LEU A 611 73.35 7.44 1.91
C LEU A 611 72.31 6.51 2.56
N SER A 612 71.70 6.95 3.65
CA SER A 612 70.56 6.27 4.25
C SER A 612 69.47 7.29 4.58
N PHE A 613 68.21 6.89 4.42
CA PHE A 613 67.04 7.70 4.78
C PHE A 613 65.88 6.78 5.16
N ASP A 614 64.93 7.34 5.90
CA ASP A 614 63.70 6.66 6.29
C ASP A 614 62.56 7.18 5.39
N LEU A 615 61.89 6.28 4.65
CA LEU A 615 60.61 6.55 3.97
C LEU A 615 59.48 6.35 4.98
N VAL A 616 58.67 7.39 5.17
CA VAL A 616 57.58 7.42 6.16
C VAL A 616 56.26 7.60 5.44
N GLY A 617 55.33 6.66 5.67
CA GLY A 617 53.93 6.84 5.34
C GLY A 617 53.21 7.43 6.54
N GLN A 618 52.52 8.55 6.36
CA GLN A 618 51.80 9.27 7.42
C GLN A 618 50.30 9.31 7.12
N PHE A 619 49.51 9.39 8.17
CA PHE A 619 48.08 9.67 8.09
C PHE A 619 47.77 10.84 9.02
N SER A 620 47.14 11.87 8.46
CA SER A 620 46.78 13.10 9.17
C SER A 620 45.27 13.17 9.38
N ASP A 621 44.84 13.31 10.63
CA ASP A 621 43.43 13.46 11.02
C ASP A 621 43.33 14.58 12.07
N GLY A 622 42.50 15.59 11.80
CA GLY A 622 42.13 16.62 12.78
C GLY A 622 43.30 17.42 13.38
N GLY A 623 44.44 17.50 12.70
CA GLY A 623 45.66 18.16 13.18
C GLY A 623 46.64 17.25 13.94
N SER A 624 46.32 15.96 14.09
CA SER A 624 47.25 14.94 14.56
C SER A 624 47.86 14.20 13.36
N VAL A 625 49.19 14.08 13.34
CA VAL A 625 49.93 13.37 12.29
C VAL A 625 50.54 12.11 12.90
N GLY A 626 50.10 10.94 12.44
CA GLY A 626 50.59 9.64 12.87
C GLY A 626 51.41 8.95 11.78
N SER A 627 52.50 8.28 12.15
CA SER A 627 53.22 7.39 11.24
C SER A 627 52.45 6.07 11.11
N VAL A 628 52.13 5.67 9.87
CA VAL A 628 51.53 4.38 9.55
C VAL A 628 52.62 3.34 9.29
N PHE A 629 53.68 3.73 8.60
CA PHE A 629 54.87 2.89 8.44
C PHE A 629 56.14 3.74 8.33
N ARG A 630 57.27 3.12 8.66
CA ARG A 630 58.61 3.66 8.47
C ARG A 630 59.54 2.56 7.96
N TYR A 631 60.14 2.80 6.81
CA TYR A 631 61.11 1.90 6.16
C TYR A 631 62.44 2.62 5.97
N ARG A 632 63.55 2.01 6.40
CA ARG A 632 64.89 2.56 6.21
C ARG A 632 65.54 1.94 4.98
N LEU A 633 66.00 2.78 4.06
CA LEU A 633 66.83 2.36 2.94
C LEU A 633 68.29 2.74 3.23
N THR A 634 69.22 1.85 2.88
CA THR A 634 70.66 2.15 2.87
C THR A 634 71.23 1.86 1.50
N ASP A 635 71.86 2.87 0.91
CA ASP A 635 72.54 2.77 -0.37
C ASP A 635 73.61 1.68 -0.35
N THR A 636 73.82 1.07 -1.51
CA THR A 636 74.74 -0.05 -1.69
C THR A 636 76.13 0.42 -2.08
N GLU A 637 76.20 1.60 -2.71
CA GLU A 637 77.43 2.21 -3.19
C GLU A 637 77.94 3.24 -2.19
N THR A 638 79.25 3.21 -1.97
CA THR A 638 79.93 4.22 -1.17
C THR A 638 80.25 5.44 -2.05
N SER A 639 79.69 6.60 -1.70
CA SER A 639 79.89 7.88 -2.40
C SER A 639 80.89 8.79 -1.67
N HIS A 640 81.59 9.64 -2.42
CA HIS A 640 82.41 10.72 -1.87
C HIS A 640 81.51 11.93 -1.56
N TYR A 641 81.08 12.05 -0.31
CA TYR A 641 80.03 13.01 0.07
C TYR A 641 80.56 14.33 0.60
N LEU A 642 81.75 14.35 1.20
CA LEU A 642 82.32 15.57 1.77
C LEU A 642 83.84 15.61 1.55
N PHE A 643 84.32 16.75 1.11
CA PHE A 643 85.71 17.15 1.22
C PHE A 643 85.81 18.20 2.33
N ALA A 644 86.53 17.91 3.42
CA ALA A 644 86.61 18.79 4.58
C ALA A 644 87.96 18.66 5.31
N ALA A 645 88.10 19.33 6.47
CA ALA A 645 89.25 19.14 7.34
C ALA A 645 89.35 17.67 7.80
N ASP A 646 90.57 17.17 7.96
CA ASP A 646 90.83 15.85 8.52
C ASP A 646 90.67 15.90 10.05
N ASP A 647 89.45 15.65 10.51
CA ASP A 647 89.03 15.82 11.90
C ASP A 647 88.07 14.68 12.30
N PRO A 648 88.38 13.91 13.38
CA PRO A 648 87.48 12.88 13.90
C PRO A 648 86.07 13.40 14.24
N GLU A 649 85.92 14.65 14.64
CA GLU A 649 84.61 15.24 14.94
C GLU A 649 83.76 15.43 13.68
N ILE A 650 84.39 15.71 12.53
CA ILE A 650 83.70 15.82 11.24
C ILE A 650 83.25 14.43 10.75
N LEU A 651 84.03 13.37 10.99
CA LEU A 651 83.64 12.00 10.66
C LEU A 651 82.38 11.55 11.42
N ALA A 652 82.18 12.08 12.63
CA ALA A 652 81.02 11.77 13.47
C ALA A 652 79.73 12.47 13.02
N LEU A 653 79.81 13.55 12.23
CA LEU A 653 78.63 14.28 11.74
C LEU A 653 77.84 13.47 10.72
N GLU A 654 76.59 13.12 11.07
CA GLU A 654 75.68 12.35 10.20
C GLU A 654 75.24 13.16 8.97
N CYS A 655 75.17 14.49 9.15
CA CYS A 655 74.90 15.45 8.10
C CYS A 655 75.87 16.65 8.18
N PRO A 656 76.89 16.73 7.32
CA PRO A 656 77.86 17.83 7.35
C PRO A 656 77.48 19.02 6.44
N GLN A 657 76.21 19.16 6.05
CA GLN A 657 75.76 20.16 5.07
C GLN A 657 76.18 21.59 5.45
N GLU A 658 76.12 21.93 6.75
CA GLU A 658 76.49 23.24 7.28
C GLU A 658 77.99 23.58 7.14
N LEU A 659 78.84 22.57 6.92
CA LEU A 659 80.27 22.77 6.72
C LEU A 659 80.59 23.20 5.29
N VAL A 660 79.71 22.91 4.32
CA VAL A 660 79.95 23.18 2.90
C VAL A 660 80.09 24.69 2.66
N GLY A 661 81.15 25.10 1.97
CA GLY A 661 81.53 26.51 1.78
C GLY A 661 82.37 27.10 2.93
N GLY A 662 82.55 26.37 4.04
CA GLY A 662 83.41 26.76 5.15
C GLY A 662 84.89 26.71 4.78
N ALA A 663 85.68 27.68 5.27
CA ALA A 663 87.12 27.73 5.03
C ALA A 663 87.87 26.73 5.92
N ILE A 664 88.74 25.92 5.31
CA ILE A 664 89.59 24.95 5.99
C ILE A 664 90.99 25.55 6.14
N SER A 665 91.46 25.65 7.38
CA SER A 665 92.78 26.20 7.68
C SER A 665 93.85 25.12 7.58
N SER A 666 94.59 25.06 6.47
CA SER A 666 95.77 24.20 6.33
C SER A 666 97.09 24.98 6.49
N ARG A 667 98.15 24.31 6.97
CA ARG A 667 99.52 24.86 7.04
C ARG A 667 100.43 24.06 6.11
N LEU A 668 101.25 24.75 5.31
CA LEU A 668 102.23 24.08 4.45
C LEU A 668 103.34 23.39 5.29
N PRO A 669 103.96 22.30 4.80
CA PRO A 669 105.11 21.65 5.48
C PRO A 669 106.29 22.62 5.68
N GLU A 670 107.10 22.42 6.73
CA GLU A 670 108.20 23.33 7.13
C GLU A 670 109.30 23.52 6.07
N GLU A 671 109.42 22.62 5.07
CA GLU A 671 110.48 22.64 4.04
C GLU A 671 110.09 23.29 2.69
N HIS A 672 109.09 24.18 2.65
CA HIS A 672 108.68 24.84 1.40
C HIS A 672 109.34 26.23 1.21
N PRO A 673 110.16 26.47 0.15
CA PRO A 673 110.72 27.79 -0.14
C PRO A 673 109.62 28.75 -0.61
N GLY A 674 109.59 29.92 -0.01
CA GLY A 674 108.38 30.72 0.14
C GLY A 674 107.86 31.48 -1.09
N LEU A 675 106.54 31.68 -1.08
CA LEU A 675 105.87 32.95 -1.33
C LEU A 675 104.59 32.98 -0.47
N VAL A 676 104.54 33.93 0.47
CA VAL A 676 103.43 34.16 1.42
C VAL A 676 102.13 34.41 0.63
N PRO A 677 100.96 33.88 1.06
CA PRO A 677 100.65 33.31 2.36
C PRO A 677 100.96 31.80 2.47
N ASN A 678 101.57 31.41 3.59
CA ASN A 678 101.94 30.03 3.94
C ASN A 678 100.72 29.15 4.35
N ARG A 679 99.57 29.39 3.73
CA ARG A 679 98.28 28.74 3.99
C ARG A 679 97.60 28.43 2.66
N LEU A 680 97.19 27.18 2.47
CA LEU A 680 96.19 26.86 1.45
C LEU A 680 94.83 26.92 2.14
N THR A 681 94.02 27.92 1.76
CA THR A 681 92.61 27.95 2.16
C THR A 681 91.87 27.00 1.23
N TYR A 682 91.55 25.82 1.73
CA TYR A 682 90.58 24.96 1.07
C TYR A 682 89.18 25.39 1.50
N PHE A 683 88.19 25.09 0.68
CA PHE A 683 86.79 25.23 1.08
C PHE A 683 86.19 23.83 1.15
N ALA A 684 85.46 23.58 2.23
CA ALA A 684 84.71 22.35 2.33
C ALA A 684 83.68 22.30 1.19
N SER A 685 83.62 21.17 0.51
CA SER A 685 82.71 20.99 -0.62
C SER A 685 82.00 19.65 -0.51
N SER A 686 80.82 19.55 -1.11
CA SER A 686 80.04 18.31 -1.19
C SER A 686 80.07 17.81 -2.64
N PRO A 687 80.98 16.87 -3.00
CA PRO A 687 81.06 16.34 -4.36
C PRO A 687 79.80 15.56 -4.77
N THR A 688 79.05 15.05 -3.80
CA THR A 688 77.80 14.33 -4.01
C THR A 688 76.82 14.72 -2.93
N THR A 689 75.75 15.43 -3.31
CA THR A 689 74.70 15.83 -2.37
C THR A 689 73.68 14.69 -2.17
N PRO A 690 73.03 14.60 -1.00
CA PRO A 690 71.92 13.66 -0.78
C PRO A 690 70.82 13.78 -1.83
N GLU A 691 70.47 15.02 -2.21
CA GLU A 691 69.47 15.31 -3.24
C GLU A 691 69.82 14.70 -4.60
N ALA A 692 71.07 14.87 -5.05
CA ALA A 692 71.53 14.32 -6.31
C ALA A 692 71.50 12.79 -6.31
N ARG A 693 71.78 12.14 -5.17
CA ARG A 693 71.69 10.67 -5.04
C ARG A 693 70.24 10.19 -5.02
N LEU A 694 69.34 10.88 -4.34
CA LEU A 694 67.90 10.57 -4.36
C LEU A 694 67.37 10.64 -5.79
N LEU A 695 67.60 11.74 -6.51
CA LEU A 695 67.16 11.89 -7.90
C LEU A 695 67.76 10.85 -8.83
N ALA A 696 69.06 10.57 -8.71
CA ALA A 696 69.75 9.65 -9.62
C ALA A 696 69.34 8.18 -9.44
N ASN A 697 68.80 7.80 -8.28
CA ASN A 697 68.52 6.41 -7.94
C ASN A 697 67.04 6.10 -7.64
N TRP A 698 66.16 7.09 -7.55
CA TRP A 698 64.77 6.86 -7.14
C TRP A 698 63.97 6.05 -8.16
N ASP A 699 63.84 6.58 -9.38
CA ASP A 699 63.11 5.98 -10.51
C ASP A 699 64.03 5.56 -11.66
N GLN A 700 65.32 5.86 -11.54
CA GLN A 700 66.39 5.54 -12.50
C GLN A 700 67.58 4.94 -11.74
N GLY A 701 68.58 4.41 -12.45
CA GLY A 701 69.77 3.86 -11.83
C GLY A 701 69.50 2.60 -11.02
N ALA A 702 69.61 2.69 -9.69
CA ALA A 702 69.37 1.58 -8.77
C ALA A 702 67.87 1.29 -8.49
N GLU A 703 66.96 2.17 -8.94
CA GLU A 703 65.50 2.03 -8.81
C GLU A 703 65.04 1.79 -7.36
N TRP A 704 65.53 2.62 -6.43
CA TRP A 704 65.25 2.53 -4.99
C TRP A 704 63.76 2.45 -4.65
N ARG A 705 62.89 3.01 -5.50
CA ARG A 705 61.44 2.87 -5.38
C ARG A 705 60.99 1.41 -5.31
N ASP A 706 61.59 0.53 -6.10
CA ASP A 706 61.18 -0.87 -6.22
C ASP A 706 61.72 -1.72 -5.06
N TRP A 707 62.78 -1.27 -4.39
CA TRP A 707 63.36 -1.94 -3.22
C TRP A 707 62.40 -1.94 -2.02
N PHE A 708 61.60 -0.88 -1.86
CA PHE A 708 60.54 -0.84 -0.85
C PHE A 708 59.43 -1.87 -1.12
N LEU A 709 59.27 -2.34 -2.36
CA LEU A 709 58.26 -3.33 -2.73
C LEU A 709 58.77 -4.75 -2.55
N THR A 710 60.03 -4.99 -2.93
CA THR A 710 60.66 -6.32 -2.82
C THR A 710 61.18 -6.61 -1.42
N GLY A 711 61.34 -5.58 -0.58
CA GLY A 711 61.95 -5.68 0.74
C GLY A 711 63.47 -5.89 0.69
N ASP A 712 64.08 -5.76 -0.49
CA ASP A 712 65.53 -5.91 -0.64
C ASP A 712 66.24 -4.66 -0.11
N ARG A 713 67.12 -4.83 0.89
CA ARG A 713 67.93 -3.75 1.50
C ARG A 713 67.11 -2.61 2.12
N VAL A 714 65.89 -2.92 2.52
CA VAL A 714 64.99 -2.03 3.25
C VAL A 714 64.68 -2.64 4.61
N ASP A 715 65.01 -1.92 5.68
CA ASP A 715 64.69 -2.34 7.05
C ASP A 715 63.31 -1.79 7.45
N ARG A 716 62.39 -2.66 7.87
CA ARG A 716 61.09 -2.27 8.43
C ARG A 716 61.26 -1.80 9.87
N ILE A 717 61.16 -0.49 10.09
CA ILE A 717 61.34 0.14 11.41
C ILE A 717 60.01 0.16 12.17
N GLU A 718 58.95 0.58 11.51
CA GLU A 718 57.60 0.74 12.10
C GLU A 718 56.55 0.36 11.06
N ALA A 719 55.47 -0.27 11.51
CA ALA A 719 54.30 -0.52 10.67
C ALA A 719 53.08 -0.83 11.54
N VAL A 720 52.10 0.05 11.45
CA VAL A 720 50.83 -0.05 12.15
C VAL A 720 49.88 -0.96 11.36
N PRO A 721 49.25 -1.97 11.98
CA PRO A 721 48.27 -2.81 11.30
C PRO A 721 47.00 -2.01 10.96
N GLY A 722 46.29 -2.39 9.89
CA GLY A 722 45.05 -1.72 9.49
C GLY A 722 43.92 -1.82 10.51
N ASP A 723 43.95 -2.83 11.38
CA ASP A 723 42.94 -3.07 12.42
C ASP A 723 42.78 -1.88 13.39
N THR A 724 43.79 -1.02 13.50
CA THR A 724 43.76 0.16 14.38
C THR A 724 42.73 1.20 13.97
N ILE A 725 42.46 1.35 12.66
CA ILE A 725 41.52 2.34 12.12
C ILE A 725 40.22 1.69 11.60
N LEU A 726 40.20 0.38 11.43
CA LEU A 726 39.08 -0.35 10.82
C LEU A 726 37.74 -0.12 11.55
N THR A 727 37.75 -0.06 12.89
CA THR A 727 36.54 0.27 13.67
C THR A 727 36.03 1.69 13.40
N ALA A 728 36.95 2.65 13.24
CA ALA A 728 36.60 4.03 12.91
C ALA A 728 36.05 4.15 11.48
N VAL A 729 36.65 3.42 10.52
CA VAL A 729 36.14 3.33 9.14
C VAL A 729 34.74 2.74 9.12
N GLN A 730 34.50 1.64 9.85
CA GLN A 730 33.16 1.05 9.94
C GLN A 730 32.13 2.00 10.55
N ALA A 731 32.52 2.75 11.58
CA ALA A 731 31.65 3.76 12.18
C ALA A 731 31.35 4.91 11.21
N GLN A 732 32.33 5.35 10.42
CA GLN A 732 32.16 6.39 9.42
C GLN A 732 31.26 5.93 8.26
N LEU A 733 31.44 4.71 7.75
CA LEU A 733 30.56 4.11 6.74
C LEU A 733 29.11 4.08 7.22
N ALA A 734 28.87 3.59 8.45
CA ALA A 734 27.54 3.57 9.04
C ALA A 734 26.95 4.98 9.24
N ALA A 735 27.77 5.96 9.63
CA ALA A 735 27.34 7.35 9.79
C ALA A 735 26.94 7.98 8.44
N LEU A 736 27.73 7.76 7.39
CA LEU A 736 27.47 8.26 6.04
C LEU A 736 26.26 7.57 5.40
N SER A 737 26.13 6.25 5.52
CA SER A 737 24.94 5.52 5.08
C SER A 737 23.68 6.04 5.80
N GLY A 738 23.72 6.18 7.13
CA GLY A 738 22.61 6.77 7.89
C GLY A 738 22.33 8.24 7.58
N GLN A 739 23.33 9.01 7.15
CA GLN A 739 23.14 10.38 6.65
C GLN A 739 22.46 10.38 5.28
N ARG A 740 22.93 9.53 4.34
CA ARG A 740 22.34 9.34 3.01
C ARG A 740 20.85 8.97 3.12
N GLU A 741 20.52 7.93 3.90
CA GLU A 741 19.14 7.48 4.07
C GLU A 741 18.22 8.58 4.61
N ARG A 742 18.70 9.40 5.56
CA ARG A 742 17.94 10.54 6.10
C ARG A 742 17.76 11.65 5.06
N GLN A 743 18.80 11.98 4.30
CA GLN A 743 18.73 13.00 3.26
C GLN A 743 17.82 12.59 2.11
N LEU A 744 17.90 11.34 1.65
CA LEU A 744 17.06 10.82 0.56
C LEU A 744 15.60 10.58 0.98
N SER A 745 15.34 10.16 2.23
CA SER A 745 13.96 9.94 2.72
C SER A 745 13.20 11.24 3.02
N ALA A 746 13.90 12.30 3.42
CA ALA A 746 13.27 13.58 3.80
C ALA A 746 12.32 14.16 2.72
N PRO A 747 12.71 14.28 1.44
CA PRO A 747 11.82 14.78 0.38
C PRO A 747 10.70 13.81 0.00
N LEU A 748 10.87 12.50 0.23
CA LEU A 748 9.82 11.52 -0.02
C LEU A 748 8.69 11.61 1.00
N ILE A 749 9.02 11.88 2.27
CA ILE A 749 8.04 11.91 3.36
C ILE A 749 7.40 13.29 3.51
N ASN A 750 8.17 14.36 3.29
CA ASN A 750 7.70 15.72 3.54
C ASN A 750 7.22 16.39 2.24
N PRO A 751 6.08 17.11 2.26
CA PRO A 751 5.65 17.90 1.11
C PRO A 751 6.62 19.07 0.88
N SER A 752 6.82 19.46 -0.39
CA SER A 752 7.60 20.66 -0.73
C SER A 752 6.93 21.90 -0.13
N ARG A 753 7.73 22.80 0.47
CA ARG A 753 7.27 24.02 1.17
C ARG A 753 7.64 25.33 0.44
N SER A 754 8.40 25.29 -0.65
CA SER A 754 9.02 26.48 -1.28
C SER A 754 8.93 26.49 -2.82
N ASP A 755 9.13 27.68 -3.40
CA ASP A 755 9.17 27.93 -4.86
C ASP A 755 10.35 27.22 -5.56
N GLU A 756 11.47 26.97 -4.86
CA GLU A 756 12.50 26.01 -5.28
C GLU A 756 12.10 24.62 -4.75
N ALA A 757 11.14 23.99 -5.42
CA ALA A 757 10.65 22.69 -5.01
C ALA A 757 11.64 21.58 -5.40
N ASP A 758 12.10 20.82 -4.40
CA ASP A 758 12.93 19.63 -4.60
C ASP A 758 12.31 18.70 -5.66
N PRO A 759 13.02 18.39 -6.76
CA PRO A 759 12.53 17.51 -7.83
C PRO A 759 12.02 16.16 -7.32
N LEU A 760 12.69 15.58 -6.32
CA LEU A 760 12.32 14.30 -5.73
C LEU A 760 11.01 14.41 -4.94
N ALA A 761 10.83 15.50 -4.21
CA ALA A 761 9.58 15.77 -3.49
C ALA A 761 8.40 15.98 -4.45
N LEU A 762 8.63 16.63 -5.60
CA LEU A 762 7.64 16.81 -6.66
C LEU A 762 7.28 15.48 -7.35
N ALA A 763 8.26 14.63 -7.63
CA ALA A 763 8.04 13.31 -8.19
C ALA A 763 7.22 12.42 -7.23
N MET A 764 7.59 12.40 -5.94
CA MET A 764 6.83 11.67 -4.93
C MET A 764 5.42 12.25 -4.73
N ALA A 765 5.24 13.56 -4.93
CA ALA A 765 3.92 14.16 -4.99
C ALA A 765 3.05 13.55 -6.10
N ARG A 766 3.58 13.41 -7.32
CA ARG A 766 2.85 12.78 -8.43
C ARG A 766 2.48 11.32 -8.15
N VAL A 767 3.39 10.57 -7.49
CA VAL A 767 3.12 9.19 -7.06
C VAL A 767 1.91 9.15 -6.12
N ALA A 768 1.94 9.97 -5.06
CA ALA A 768 0.86 10.06 -4.07
C ALA A 768 -0.47 10.57 -4.67
N ASP A 769 -0.41 11.64 -5.48
CA ASP A 769 -1.59 12.25 -6.10
C ASP A 769 -2.26 11.24 -7.08
N THR A 770 -1.47 10.48 -7.83
CA THR A 770 -2.02 9.45 -8.74
C THR A 770 -2.58 8.25 -8.00
N ALA A 771 -1.95 7.80 -6.91
CA ALA A 771 -2.47 6.72 -6.07
C ALA A 771 -3.80 7.12 -5.40
N ALA A 772 -3.89 8.34 -4.89
CA ALA A 772 -5.10 8.90 -4.32
C ALA A 772 -6.21 9.05 -5.38
N LEU A 773 -5.89 9.58 -6.56
CA LEU A 773 -6.87 9.67 -7.66
C LEU A 773 -7.39 8.30 -8.10
N LEU A 774 -6.51 7.30 -8.23
CA LEU A 774 -6.90 5.93 -8.57
C LEU A 774 -7.88 5.34 -7.56
N ARG A 775 -7.64 5.57 -6.26
CA ARG A 775 -8.57 5.18 -5.20
C ARG A 775 -9.92 5.88 -5.36
N ARG A 776 -9.95 7.20 -5.58
CA ARG A 776 -11.20 7.96 -5.74
C ARG A 776 -12.01 7.53 -6.97
N VAL A 777 -11.34 7.23 -8.07
CA VAL A 777 -11.98 6.66 -9.28
C VAL A 777 -12.60 5.29 -8.98
N LEU A 778 -11.90 4.43 -8.23
CA LEU A 778 -12.45 3.15 -7.79
C LEU A 778 -13.65 3.31 -6.84
N GLU A 779 -13.62 4.29 -5.93
CA GLU A 779 -14.72 4.59 -5.01
C GLU A 779 -16.01 5.02 -5.75
N LEU A 780 -15.87 5.82 -6.81
CA LEU A 780 -17.00 6.34 -7.61
C LEU A 780 -17.53 5.31 -8.62
N HIS A 781 -16.62 4.69 -9.39
CA HIS A 781 -16.99 3.92 -10.58
C HIS A 781 -16.92 2.41 -10.39
N TYR A 782 -16.25 1.93 -9.34
CA TYR A 782 -16.15 0.51 -9.00
C TYR A 782 -16.39 0.25 -7.50
N PRO A 783 -17.44 0.85 -6.89
CA PRO A 783 -17.64 0.85 -5.44
C PRO A 783 -17.67 -0.54 -4.83
N ARG A 784 -18.29 -1.54 -5.47
CA ARG A 784 -18.36 -2.89 -4.89
C ARG A 784 -17.02 -3.61 -4.92
N ILE A 785 -16.24 -3.39 -5.97
CA ILE A 785 -14.90 -3.98 -6.08
C ILE A 785 -13.99 -3.43 -4.98
N ILE A 786 -13.89 -2.11 -4.82
CA ILE A 786 -13.03 -1.54 -3.77
C ILE A 786 -13.52 -1.87 -2.35
N ARG A 787 -14.84 -1.99 -2.15
CA ARG A 787 -15.44 -2.31 -0.84
C ARG A 787 -15.30 -3.78 -0.46
N GLN A 788 -15.47 -4.71 -1.40
CA GLN A 788 -15.73 -6.13 -1.12
C GLN A 788 -14.74 -7.11 -1.79
N HIS A 789 -14.02 -6.71 -2.84
CA HIS A 789 -13.05 -7.59 -3.51
C HIS A 789 -11.69 -7.56 -2.80
N ALA A 790 -11.44 -8.56 -1.95
CA ALA A 790 -10.25 -8.63 -1.09
C ALA A 790 -8.90 -8.44 -1.83
N PRO A 791 -8.65 -9.07 -3.00
CA PRO A 791 -7.38 -8.86 -3.72
C PRO A 791 -7.14 -7.39 -4.08
N VAL A 792 -8.16 -6.70 -4.60
CA VAL A 792 -8.05 -5.27 -4.97
C VAL A 792 -7.95 -4.40 -3.72
N ARG A 793 -8.76 -4.65 -2.69
CA ARG A 793 -8.73 -3.88 -1.44
C ARG A 793 -7.37 -3.96 -0.73
N SER A 794 -6.75 -5.14 -0.70
CA SER A 794 -5.43 -5.36 -0.09
C SER A 794 -4.32 -4.53 -0.73
N LEU A 795 -4.40 -4.33 -2.05
CA LEU A 795 -3.40 -3.61 -2.84
C LEU A 795 -3.66 -2.09 -2.88
N LEU A 796 -4.72 -1.62 -2.23
CA LEU A 796 -5.05 -0.20 -2.08
C LEU A 796 -4.89 0.26 -0.63
N ASN A 797 -5.48 -0.49 0.31
CA ASN A 797 -5.55 -0.12 1.72
C ASN A 797 -4.77 -1.03 2.65
N GLY A 798 -4.44 -2.25 2.24
CA GLY A 798 -3.63 -3.17 3.04
C GLY A 798 -2.16 -2.75 3.08
N ASP A 799 -1.34 -3.30 3.98
CA ASP A 799 0.06 -2.91 4.18
C ASP A 799 0.94 -3.00 2.91
N ALA A 800 0.55 -3.88 1.98
CA ALA A 800 1.16 -4.05 0.66
C ALA A 800 0.61 -3.09 -0.42
N GLY A 801 -0.24 -2.12 -0.05
CA GLY A 801 -0.88 -1.22 -1.01
C GLY A 801 0.07 -0.23 -1.68
N LEU A 802 -0.45 0.49 -2.68
CA LEU A 802 0.29 1.48 -3.48
C LEU A 802 1.12 2.45 -2.63
N VAL A 803 2.25 2.89 -3.19
CA VAL A 803 3.18 3.77 -2.48
C VAL A 803 2.58 5.17 -2.33
N THR A 804 2.54 5.64 -1.10
CA THR A 804 2.16 7.00 -0.69
C THR A 804 3.20 7.53 0.30
N ARG A 805 3.14 8.82 0.65
CA ARG A 805 4.09 9.41 1.62
C ARG A 805 4.03 8.72 2.98
N ASP A 806 2.82 8.42 3.46
CA ASP A 806 2.64 7.71 4.73
C ASP A 806 3.18 6.28 4.64
N ARG A 807 3.05 5.62 3.48
CA ARG A 807 3.61 4.30 3.26
C ARG A 807 5.15 4.34 3.22
N VAL A 808 5.75 5.36 2.61
CA VAL A 808 7.22 5.56 2.65
C VAL A 808 7.70 5.69 4.10
N ARG A 809 6.97 6.44 4.94
CA ARG A 809 7.29 6.56 6.37
C ARG A 809 7.27 5.19 7.05
N GLN A 810 6.20 4.41 6.83
CA GLN A 810 6.07 3.06 7.40
C GLN A 810 7.17 2.10 6.91
N MET A 811 7.52 2.13 5.63
CA MET A 811 8.60 1.33 5.04
C MET A 811 9.94 1.66 5.69
N ARG A 812 10.24 2.96 5.84
CA ARG A 812 11.45 3.42 6.52
C ARG A 812 11.49 2.99 7.99
N ASP A 813 10.39 3.14 8.71
CA ASP A 813 10.29 2.73 10.11
C ASP A 813 10.40 1.19 10.26
N GLY A 814 10.05 0.44 9.19
CA GLY A 814 10.26 -1.00 9.06
C GLY A 814 11.64 -1.42 8.53
N GLY A 815 12.57 -0.47 8.31
CA GLY A 815 13.95 -0.76 7.90
C GLY A 815 14.14 -1.01 6.39
N VAL A 816 13.17 -0.66 5.55
CA VAL A 816 13.33 -0.75 4.08
C VAL A 816 14.27 0.38 3.60
N PRO A 817 15.37 0.07 2.90
CA PRO A 817 16.26 1.07 2.32
C PRO A 817 15.54 1.97 1.33
N VAL A 818 15.84 3.28 1.35
CA VAL A 818 15.14 4.27 0.51
C VAL A 818 15.29 3.95 -0.98
N GLY A 819 16.46 3.44 -1.40
CA GLY A 819 16.72 3.06 -2.79
C GLY A 819 15.82 1.92 -3.32
N GLN A 820 15.26 1.07 -2.45
CA GLN A 820 14.40 -0.06 -2.84
C GLN A 820 12.92 0.30 -2.93
N ILE A 821 12.52 1.47 -2.43
CA ILE A 821 11.12 1.90 -2.38
C ILE A 821 10.46 1.97 -3.77
N PRO A 822 11.12 2.53 -4.82
CA PRO A 822 10.51 2.60 -6.15
C PRO A 822 10.27 1.22 -6.77
N GLU A 823 11.24 0.31 -6.67
CA GLU A 823 11.14 -1.07 -7.16
C GLU A 823 9.97 -1.79 -6.49
N LEU A 824 9.89 -1.73 -5.16
CA LEU A 824 8.77 -2.28 -4.40
C LEU A 824 7.44 -1.63 -4.80
N GLY A 825 7.44 -0.33 -5.10
CA GLY A 825 6.26 0.38 -5.60
C GLY A 825 5.80 -0.12 -6.96
N LEU A 826 6.73 -0.39 -7.87
CA LEU A 826 6.43 -0.95 -9.20
C LEU A 826 5.87 -2.37 -9.08
N GLU A 827 6.46 -3.22 -8.23
CA GLU A 827 5.95 -4.56 -7.94
C GLU A 827 4.49 -4.51 -7.43
N ARG A 828 4.21 -3.63 -6.47
CA ARG A 828 2.85 -3.45 -5.93
C ARG A 828 1.85 -2.93 -6.97
N SER A 829 2.28 -1.99 -7.82
CA SER A 829 1.47 -1.50 -8.93
C SER A 829 1.17 -2.61 -9.94
N GLU A 830 2.12 -3.51 -10.18
CA GLU A 830 1.96 -4.64 -11.08
C GLU A 830 1.01 -5.69 -10.52
N ARG A 831 1.12 -6.02 -9.23
CA ARG A 831 0.15 -6.91 -8.56
C ARG A 831 -1.27 -6.36 -8.62
N LEU A 832 -1.45 -5.04 -8.47
CA LEU A 832 -2.77 -4.42 -8.61
C LEU A 832 -3.26 -4.49 -10.06
N ARG A 833 -2.37 -4.33 -11.04
CA ARG A 833 -2.68 -4.51 -12.46
C ARG A 833 -3.16 -5.94 -12.75
N GLU A 834 -2.48 -6.95 -12.22
CA GLU A 834 -2.84 -8.36 -12.39
C GLU A 834 -4.21 -8.67 -11.77
N ALA A 835 -4.39 -8.32 -10.49
CA ALA A 835 -5.66 -8.51 -9.78
C ALA A 835 -6.83 -7.76 -10.45
N TRP A 836 -6.55 -6.59 -11.06
CA TRP A 836 -7.55 -5.86 -11.84
C TRP A 836 -7.92 -6.61 -13.12
N LEU A 837 -6.95 -7.14 -13.86
CA LEU A 837 -7.20 -7.82 -15.13
C LEU A 837 -7.95 -9.16 -14.99
N GLU A 838 -7.92 -9.78 -13.80
CA GLU A 838 -8.75 -10.95 -13.48
C GLU A 838 -10.25 -10.63 -13.45
N LEU A 839 -10.63 -9.36 -13.28
CA LEU A 839 -12.04 -8.95 -13.26
C LEU A 839 -12.66 -9.00 -14.67
N PRO A 840 -13.97 -9.30 -14.78
CA PRO A 840 -14.68 -9.34 -16.04
C PRO A 840 -14.47 -8.06 -16.86
N ARG A 841 -14.10 -8.22 -18.13
CA ARG A 841 -13.83 -7.09 -19.02
C ARG A 841 -15.02 -6.12 -19.12
N ALA A 842 -16.24 -6.65 -19.22
CA ALA A 842 -17.45 -5.82 -19.30
C ALA A 842 -17.61 -4.92 -18.07
N LEU A 843 -17.29 -5.42 -16.86
CA LEU A 843 -17.28 -4.63 -15.63
C LEU A 843 -16.24 -3.52 -15.70
N ARG A 844 -15.00 -3.86 -16.08
CA ARG A 844 -13.90 -2.88 -16.16
C ARG A 844 -14.11 -1.77 -17.19
N GLU A 845 -14.82 -2.05 -18.26
CA GLU A 845 -15.02 -1.07 -19.35
C GLU A 845 -16.29 -0.24 -19.21
N ARG A 846 -17.14 -0.51 -18.21
CA ARG A 846 -18.45 0.15 -18.02
C ARG A 846 -18.69 0.69 -16.62
N GLY A 847 -17.89 0.26 -15.64
CA GLY A 847 -18.09 0.66 -14.25
C GLY A 847 -19.27 -0.03 -13.59
N GLN A 848 -19.64 0.47 -12.41
CA GLN A 848 -20.72 -0.03 -11.57
C GLN A 848 -21.55 1.13 -11.04
N ARG A 849 -22.85 0.89 -10.89
CA ARG A 849 -23.73 1.81 -10.17
C ARG A 849 -23.38 1.82 -8.68
N ALA A 850 -23.47 2.98 -8.06
CA ALA A 850 -23.36 3.13 -6.61
C ALA A 850 -24.39 2.26 -5.86
N PRO A 851 -23.99 1.47 -4.85
CA PRO A 851 -24.89 0.68 -4.01
C PRO A 851 -26.02 1.49 -3.36
N GLU A 852 -25.75 2.75 -3.03
CA GLU A 852 -26.72 3.68 -2.44
C GLU A 852 -27.87 4.01 -3.40
N VAL A 853 -27.63 3.97 -4.72
CA VAL A 853 -28.67 4.15 -5.74
C VAL A 853 -29.57 2.92 -5.83
N ASP A 854 -28.98 1.71 -5.76
CA ASP A 854 -29.74 0.46 -5.73
C ASP A 854 -30.65 0.41 -4.50
N TYR A 855 -30.12 0.79 -3.33
CA TYR A 855 -30.92 0.96 -2.10
C TYR A 855 -32.07 1.95 -2.31
N GLY A 856 -31.79 3.16 -2.83
CA GLY A 856 -32.83 4.16 -3.07
C GLY A 856 -33.93 3.68 -4.03
N PHE A 857 -33.58 2.93 -5.09
CA PHE A 857 -34.57 2.32 -5.98
C PHE A 857 -35.42 1.25 -5.29
N GLU A 858 -34.83 0.44 -4.41
CA GLU A 858 -35.58 -0.51 -3.57
C GLU A 858 -36.61 0.22 -2.69
N ARG A 859 -36.20 1.33 -2.05
CA ARG A 859 -37.08 2.15 -1.20
C ARG A 859 -38.19 2.84 -2.00
N LEU A 860 -37.90 3.43 -3.16
CA LEU A 860 -38.95 4.00 -4.02
C LEU A 860 -39.95 2.93 -4.50
N SER A 861 -39.49 1.68 -4.67
CA SER A 861 -40.33 0.55 -5.07
C SER A 861 -41.22 -0.01 -3.98
N SER A 862 -40.97 0.33 -2.71
CA SER A 862 -41.95 0.04 -1.65
C SER A 862 -43.12 1.01 -1.67
N LEU A 863 -42.94 2.26 -2.12
CA LEU A 863 -44.02 3.25 -2.19
C LEU A 863 -45.09 2.90 -3.24
N GLY A 864 -44.67 2.48 -4.44
CA GLY A 864 -45.61 2.10 -5.50
C GLY A 864 -46.55 0.96 -5.13
N ARG A 865 -46.19 0.15 -4.12
CA ARG A 865 -46.97 -0.99 -3.62
C ARG A 865 -47.92 -0.63 -2.48
N LEU A 866 -47.85 0.58 -1.93
CA LEU A 866 -48.79 1.06 -0.89
C LEU A 866 -50.09 1.64 -1.49
N GLY A 867 -50.12 1.83 -2.82
CA GLY A 867 -51.28 2.34 -3.56
C GLY A 867 -52.13 1.26 -4.24
N ASP A 868 -51.65 0.01 -4.27
CA ASP A 868 -52.38 -1.20 -4.67
C ASP A 868 -52.92 -1.91 -3.41
#